data_AF-A0A6P7SRT0-F1
#
_entry.id   AF-A0A6P7SRT0-F1
#
_cell.length_a   1.000
_cell.length_b   1.000
_cell.length_c   1.000
_cell.angle_alpha   90.00
_cell.angle_beta   90.00
_cell.angle_gamma   90.00
#
_symmetry.space_group_name_H-M   'P 1'
#
loop_
_entity.id
_entity.type
_entity.pdbx_description
1 polymer ?
#
loop_
_entity_poly.entity_id
_entity_poly.type
_entity_poly.pdbx_seq_one_letter_code
_entity_poly.pdbx_strand_id
1 'polypeptide(L)'
;MNFAANKWISIGGVSGSPIRFTLEEIGGKPGVNHTYDYHSFFASIQDNSETVFESPKGIVCKDRKSNMSLPDLPPTISASIELTSESQVKIVDVYYSKSDQLLKIDYQPGGNEDSPHPEFVNTISEIDDYKAGIRYLQDSVLGNCSTSKIKNTSLADGKQMLGDTTSYEGYIIRNIMQSFIQKKDFEYVGLRTIRNIDCFVFAAHKNQFMLQDGSPDSATYEIYLSSSDWTVLPDRSGQTFANYPVMVNIALDTAELSYQLSFIDFSDQQQEVDVSTCYDASKKMHISILLSGNYIKSTKEVIETIGRAMIRKLVGIDALQIQNVQLSYDANLMYLYASILDNAPEGTQGQVSSLQYAFQTLRSAIAQREFIFTVNVGNIQAEYIGLHVRLDAGKLHKPSLPNFDDDFQYQSEIVTPSKNHMELVKIFYDKTKNLSRFDVNQEHCSNLCTGPSEVIQDFTRGVSYVIEKSKGSCQIQPLFQAFDVSQSRMESGAQLFYFDNTYKYVGQQHIRGILTNIFESHVAAFQNNLFRFYFLDENWSGSPFFVPVKLEMVSDSDRFYRTDNYFEFLDDILMSTFDVSPCYRENNKITDLQITFKGAYKQRSINFITAAINKIMQFTHLPFINLQNPELSYDEDKTYLRISLIDPSPQPIGLFTVKPNLKPNPNQKPETQLKIQTPNECASSCIKSNCKAFAYCKGKKVCQVFSESPSSNQDSDDCNLYTKTKEQKSNSLSSKQVIRDLDSLIQSGTFKISFTVDTEQHFTAVSMLSDIDRSNSRSVSSVQNMKMFTKLSKSGTLKSSGPFFKQVSVDDCANLCINNKILNCEAFTYCYLRGSCFLSDIHPNDTNVQATDGCNIFQRNYVNMFDQIPGKTFPMKGDVLPVIAQSADVCAKSCLDKGLKSCQSFEYCPAKEVCTLSSRHVMDVPSTDIITTETCNLYTVSPLQHFVHSTTKMEKLNSNLLVKNISLKACAKLCMEDEGFGCISFSYCPVTSICHITGANQKTINIETNIVANCSHYIRLDPPTPVASKTVEKSGNKGKLVALGIGTFILGCLLGLITIFLIHKNACTMKDDPMKVNFYKLDKM
;
A
#
# COMPACT_ATOMS: atom_id res chain seq x y z
N MET A 1 -48.83 64.33 58.12
CA MET A 1 -48.05 65.00 57.05
C MET A 1 -48.23 66.50 57.22
N ASN A 2 -47.13 67.26 57.21
CA ASN A 2 -47.10 68.71 57.41
C ASN A 2 -46.74 69.41 56.10
N PHE A 3 -47.41 70.52 55.79
CA PHE A 3 -47.20 71.33 54.59
C PHE A 3 -46.75 72.74 54.95
N ALA A 4 -45.99 73.38 54.06
CA ALA A 4 -45.65 74.79 54.14
C ALA A 4 -46.93 75.64 54.09
N ALA A 5 -46.99 76.70 54.88
CA ALA A 5 -48.08 77.67 54.74
C ALA A 5 -48.08 78.27 53.32
N ASN A 6 -49.24 78.46 52.69
CA ASN A 6 -49.36 78.96 51.30
C ASN A 6 -48.64 80.29 51.00
N LYS A 7 -48.25 81.03 52.05
CA LYS A 7 -47.48 82.29 51.97
C LYS A 7 -45.97 82.08 51.86
N TRP A 8 -45.50 80.86 52.12
CA TRP A 8 -44.11 80.45 52.02
C TRP A 8 -43.93 79.70 50.71
N ILE A 9 -43.12 80.29 49.83
CA ILE A 9 -42.74 79.71 48.55
C ILE A 9 -41.46 78.91 48.79
N SER A 10 -41.42 77.64 48.37
CA SER A 10 -40.21 76.83 48.43
C SER A 10 -39.09 77.44 47.59
N ILE A 11 -37.84 77.01 47.79
CA ILE A 11 -36.68 77.42 46.98
C ILE A 11 -36.94 77.21 45.46
N GLY A 12 -37.78 76.25 45.08
CA GLY A 12 -38.16 75.99 43.70
C GLY A 12 -39.51 76.59 43.25
N GLY A 13 -40.05 77.58 43.96
CA GLY A 13 -41.16 78.39 43.47
C GLY A 13 -42.58 77.86 43.74
N VAL A 14 -42.72 76.79 44.54
CA VAL A 14 -44.01 76.12 44.79
C VAL A 14 -44.57 76.52 46.16
N SER A 15 -45.84 76.94 46.20
CA SER A 15 -46.56 77.26 47.45
C SER A 15 -47.29 76.03 47.99
N GLY A 16 -47.28 75.84 49.31
CA GLY A 16 -48.04 74.75 49.94
C GLY A 16 -47.36 73.38 49.88
N SER A 17 -46.05 73.33 49.64
CA SER A 17 -45.28 72.09 49.50
C SER A 17 -45.21 71.28 50.80
N PRO A 18 -45.23 69.94 50.77
CA PRO A 18 -45.03 69.13 51.98
C PRO A 18 -43.63 69.37 52.53
N ILE A 19 -43.49 69.44 53.85
CA ILE A 19 -42.20 69.66 54.53
C ILE A 19 -41.80 68.42 55.31
N ARG A 20 -42.76 67.71 55.91
CA ARG A 20 -42.48 66.54 56.74
C ARG A 20 -43.60 65.51 56.70
N PHE A 21 -43.24 64.25 56.51
CA PHE A 21 -44.12 63.12 56.74
C PHE A 21 -43.51 62.22 57.80
N THR A 22 -44.24 61.95 58.87
CA THR A 22 -43.81 61.02 59.91
C THR A 22 -44.72 59.82 59.86
N LEU A 23 -44.12 58.65 59.65
CA LEU A 23 -44.77 57.35 59.73
C LEU A 23 -44.54 56.80 61.12
N GLU A 24 -45.63 56.58 61.86
CA GLU A 24 -45.63 55.95 63.17
C GLU A 24 -46.59 54.77 63.16
N GLU A 25 -46.07 53.57 63.45
CA GLU A 25 -46.89 52.38 63.63
C GLU A 25 -47.47 52.35 65.06
N ILE A 26 -48.79 52.27 65.18
CA ILE A 26 -49.47 52.21 66.48
C ILE A 26 -49.79 50.75 66.81
N GLY A 27 -48.87 50.05 67.49
CA GLY A 27 -49.10 48.69 68.00
C GLY A 27 -47.87 47.89 68.45
N GLY A 28 -47.50 48.00 69.73
CA GLY A 28 -46.98 46.90 70.57
C GLY A 28 -45.66 46.16 70.28
N LYS A 29 -45.00 46.32 69.13
CA LYS A 29 -43.61 45.87 68.88
C LYS A 29 -42.75 47.06 68.44
N PRO A 30 -41.40 47.02 68.42
CA PRO A 30 -40.57 48.19 68.13
C PRO A 30 -40.88 48.67 66.70
N GLY A 31 -41.80 49.62 66.60
CA GLY A 31 -42.43 50.03 65.36
C GLY A 31 -41.55 50.99 64.59
N VAL A 32 -41.67 50.94 63.26
CA VAL A 32 -41.01 51.87 62.35
C VAL A 32 -41.46 53.29 62.69
N ASN A 33 -40.56 54.09 63.28
CA ASN A 33 -40.68 55.54 63.35
C ASN A 33 -39.73 56.12 62.31
N HIS A 34 -40.28 56.50 61.17
CA HIS A 34 -39.50 57.09 60.09
C HIS A 34 -40.05 58.47 59.76
N THR A 35 -39.19 59.47 59.81
CA THR A 35 -39.52 60.84 59.43
C THR A 35 -38.86 61.16 58.10
N TYR A 36 -39.68 61.49 57.11
CA TYR A 36 -39.27 62.00 55.82
C TYR A 36 -39.35 63.52 55.86
N ASP A 37 -38.20 64.17 55.75
CA ASP A 37 -38.10 65.62 55.55
C ASP A 37 -37.98 65.91 54.07
N TYR A 38 -38.90 66.73 53.55
CA TYR A 38 -38.90 67.14 52.16
C TYR A 38 -38.38 68.57 52.05
N HIS A 39 -37.42 68.79 51.15
CA HIS A 39 -36.84 70.10 50.86
C HIS A 39 -36.81 70.34 49.34
N SER A 40 -36.65 71.59 48.91
CA SER A 40 -36.38 71.97 47.51
C SER A 40 -37.41 71.48 46.49
N PHE A 41 -38.72 71.74 46.70
CA PHE A 41 -39.74 71.48 45.68
C PHE A 41 -39.64 72.47 44.53
N PHE A 42 -39.51 71.95 43.31
CA PHE A 42 -39.50 72.70 42.06
C PHE A 42 -40.81 72.50 41.29
N ALA A 43 -41.29 73.55 40.62
CA ALA A 43 -42.51 73.49 39.81
C ALA A 43 -42.37 72.62 38.54
N SER A 44 -41.13 72.29 38.16
CA SER A 44 -40.77 71.41 37.06
C SER A 44 -39.60 70.52 37.46
N ILE A 45 -39.48 69.35 36.85
CA ILE A 45 -38.31 68.47 37.01
C ILE A 45 -37.10 69.27 36.48
N GLN A 46 -36.11 69.55 37.34
CA GLN A 46 -34.95 70.38 36.98
C GLN A 46 -33.87 69.58 36.23
N ASP A 47 -33.89 68.27 36.35
CA ASP A 47 -33.08 67.38 35.55
C ASP A 47 -33.88 66.95 34.32
N ASN A 48 -33.36 67.24 33.12
CA ASN A 48 -33.89 66.68 31.87
C ASN A 48 -33.60 65.16 31.76
N SER A 49 -33.18 64.50 32.84
CA SER A 49 -32.89 63.08 32.81
C SER A 49 -34.20 62.29 32.93
N GLU A 50 -34.49 61.50 31.90
CA GLU A 50 -35.59 60.52 31.91
C GLU A 50 -35.42 59.45 33.02
N THR A 51 -34.30 59.49 33.76
CA THR A 51 -33.88 58.51 34.77
C THR A 51 -34.41 58.76 36.18
N VAL A 52 -35.02 59.92 36.48
CA VAL A 52 -35.53 60.24 37.84
C VAL A 52 -36.65 59.30 38.32
N PHE A 53 -37.33 58.61 37.40
CA PHE A 53 -38.39 57.63 37.69
C PHE A 53 -37.94 56.16 37.57
N GLU A 54 -36.64 55.92 37.39
CA GLU A 54 -36.06 54.58 37.35
C GLU A 54 -35.87 54.02 38.76
N SER A 55 -35.85 52.69 38.90
CA SER A 55 -35.57 52.10 40.22
C SER A 55 -34.11 52.38 40.61
N PRO A 56 -33.85 52.74 41.89
CA PRO A 56 -32.49 52.80 42.41
C PRO A 56 -31.73 51.49 42.22
N LYS A 57 -30.39 51.55 42.20
CA LYS A 57 -29.53 50.37 42.11
C LYS A 57 -29.83 49.39 43.26
N GLY A 58 -29.99 48.11 42.92
CA GLY A 58 -30.25 47.03 43.88
C GLY A 58 -31.68 46.93 44.38
N ILE A 59 -32.63 47.72 43.87
CA ILE A 59 -34.03 47.70 44.32
C ILE A 59 -34.92 47.09 43.24
N VAL A 60 -35.58 45.97 43.58
CA VAL A 60 -36.61 45.31 42.78
C VAL A 60 -37.97 45.64 43.37
N CYS A 61 -38.87 46.18 42.56
CA CYS A 61 -40.19 46.61 43.00
C CYS A 61 -41.22 45.58 42.58
N LYS A 62 -41.59 44.67 43.50
CA LYS A 62 -42.62 43.66 43.25
C LYS A 62 -43.88 44.27 42.64
N ASP A 63 -44.35 43.67 41.54
CA ASP A 63 -45.53 44.08 40.76
C ASP A 63 -45.41 45.42 40.00
N ARG A 64 -44.20 45.98 39.81
CA ARG A 64 -43.98 47.11 38.90
C ARG A 64 -44.33 46.68 37.47
N LYS A 65 -45.20 47.45 36.80
CA LYS A 65 -45.53 47.21 35.39
C LYS A 65 -44.34 47.57 34.51
N SER A 66 -43.55 46.58 34.10
CA SER A 66 -42.49 46.74 33.11
C SER A 66 -43.08 46.91 31.70
N ASN A 67 -42.57 47.87 30.94
CA ASN A 67 -42.91 48.09 29.52
C ASN A 67 -41.95 47.34 28.56
N MET A 68 -40.90 46.73 29.09
CA MET A 68 -39.87 46.02 28.33
C MET A 68 -39.57 44.66 28.97
N SER A 69 -39.44 43.61 28.16
CA SER A 69 -39.01 42.28 28.60
C SER A 69 -37.53 42.06 28.33
N LEU A 70 -36.86 41.25 29.14
CA LEU A 70 -35.47 40.85 28.92
C LEU A 70 -35.30 40.22 27.51
N PRO A 71 -34.52 40.83 26.60
CA PRO A 71 -34.36 40.33 25.23
C PRO A 71 -33.56 39.02 25.17
N ASP A 72 -33.59 38.35 24.01
CA ASP A 72 -32.71 37.21 23.75
C ASP A 72 -31.26 37.65 23.60
N LEU A 73 -30.35 36.85 24.15
CA LEU A 73 -28.93 36.94 23.81
C LEU A 73 -28.69 36.61 22.33
N PRO A 74 -27.60 37.14 21.73
CA PRO A 74 -27.09 36.64 20.46
C PRO A 74 -27.00 35.11 20.44
N PRO A 75 -27.30 34.45 19.30
CA PRO A 75 -27.33 32.98 19.20
C PRO A 75 -25.97 32.33 19.45
N THR A 76 -24.88 33.09 19.26
CA THR A 76 -23.51 32.70 19.59
C THR A 76 -22.84 33.86 20.31
N ILE A 77 -22.13 33.56 21.40
CA ILE A 77 -21.34 34.53 22.16
C ILE A 77 -19.98 33.91 22.43
N SER A 78 -18.93 34.68 22.17
CA SER A 78 -17.56 34.39 22.60
C SER A 78 -17.03 35.65 23.27
N ALA A 79 -16.72 35.59 24.56
CA ALA A 79 -16.28 36.75 25.34
C ALA A 79 -15.46 36.32 26.56
N SER A 80 -14.61 37.22 27.05
CA SER A 80 -13.97 37.10 28.35
C SER A 80 -14.84 37.78 29.42
N ILE A 81 -14.90 37.19 30.60
CA ILE A 81 -15.68 37.68 31.73
C ILE A 81 -14.74 37.97 32.88
N GLU A 82 -14.68 39.25 33.26
CA GLU A 82 -14.02 39.72 34.46
C GLU A 82 -14.99 39.54 35.64
N LEU A 83 -14.77 38.50 36.45
CA LEU A 83 -15.51 38.20 37.68
C LEU A 83 -14.81 38.87 38.86
N THR A 84 -15.46 39.89 39.43
CA THR A 84 -15.00 40.63 40.60
C THR A 84 -15.84 40.26 41.82
N SER A 85 -15.15 39.92 42.92
CA SER A 85 -15.70 39.85 44.29
C SER A 85 -14.89 40.78 45.21
N GLU A 86 -15.30 40.93 46.47
CA GLU A 86 -14.63 41.84 47.42
C GLU A 86 -13.12 41.59 47.61
N SER A 87 -12.64 40.37 47.33
CA SER A 87 -11.25 39.97 47.58
C SER A 87 -10.51 39.45 46.36
N GLN A 88 -11.18 39.21 45.22
CA GLN A 88 -10.58 38.57 44.05
C GLN A 88 -11.12 39.12 42.73
N VAL A 89 -10.25 39.21 41.73
CA VAL A 89 -10.60 39.42 40.33
C VAL A 89 -10.13 38.20 39.54
N LYS A 90 -11.04 37.56 38.80
CA LYS A 90 -10.74 36.42 37.93
C LYS A 90 -11.20 36.72 36.51
N ILE A 91 -10.47 36.20 35.53
CA ILE A 91 -10.86 36.24 34.12
C ILE A 91 -11.26 34.83 33.71
N VAL A 92 -12.43 34.72 33.09
CA VAL A 92 -13.01 33.45 32.61
C VAL A 92 -13.44 33.65 31.16
N ASP A 93 -12.99 32.80 30.25
CA ASP A 93 -13.45 32.87 28.85
C ASP A 93 -14.68 32.00 28.68
N VAL A 94 -15.69 32.52 27.98
CA VAL A 94 -16.96 31.83 27.77
C VAL A 94 -17.30 31.80 26.29
N TYR A 95 -17.63 30.60 25.82
CA TYR A 95 -18.21 30.38 24.51
C TYR A 95 -19.57 29.70 24.63
N TYR A 96 -20.59 30.30 24.05
CA TYR A 96 -21.96 29.82 24.04
C TYR A 96 -22.48 29.68 22.61
N SER A 97 -23.07 28.53 22.28
CA SER A 97 -23.77 28.29 21.01
C SER A 97 -25.16 27.75 21.26
N LYS A 98 -26.19 28.54 20.92
CA LYS A 98 -27.60 28.14 21.04
C LYS A 98 -27.97 27.02 20.07
N SER A 99 -27.42 27.05 18.84
CA SER A 99 -27.72 26.05 17.80
C SER A 99 -27.11 24.69 18.11
N ASP A 100 -25.94 24.67 18.75
CA ASP A 100 -25.25 23.43 19.13
C ASP A 100 -25.58 22.99 20.57
N GLN A 101 -26.33 23.81 21.31
CA GLN A 101 -26.62 23.61 22.74
C GLN A 101 -25.33 23.38 23.55
N LEU A 102 -24.34 24.25 23.32
CA LEU A 102 -23.00 24.13 23.88
C LEU A 102 -22.70 25.32 24.80
N LEU A 103 -22.07 25.05 25.94
CA LEU A 103 -21.43 26.06 26.79
C LEU A 103 -20.00 25.60 27.12
N LYS A 104 -19.00 26.41 26.78
CA LYS A 104 -17.61 26.21 27.14
C LYS A 104 -17.17 27.34 28.07
N ILE A 105 -16.46 26.98 29.13
CA ILE A 105 -15.94 27.88 30.15
C ILE A 105 -14.47 27.54 30.36
N ASP A 106 -13.58 28.48 30.08
CA ASP A 106 -12.14 28.35 30.34
C ASP A 106 -11.77 29.19 31.56
N TYR A 107 -11.16 28.58 32.57
CA TYR A 107 -10.75 29.28 33.78
C TYR A 107 -9.47 28.68 34.37
N GLN A 108 -8.75 29.48 35.17
CA GLN A 108 -7.63 28.98 35.97
C GLN A 108 -8.12 28.57 37.35
N PRO A 109 -7.91 27.30 37.78
CA PRO A 109 -8.21 26.89 39.14
C PRO A 109 -7.33 27.70 40.10
N GLY A 110 -7.95 28.35 41.10
CA GLY A 110 -7.18 29.04 42.13
C GLY A 110 -6.36 28.00 42.89
N GLY A 111 -5.03 28.10 42.88
CA GLY A 111 -4.07 27.08 43.33
C GLY A 111 -4.05 26.74 44.82
N ASN A 112 -5.21 26.63 45.47
CA ASN A 112 -5.37 26.18 46.85
C ASN A 112 -5.70 24.67 46.88
N GLU A 113 -5.25 23.97 47.93
CA GLU A 113 -5.50 22.53 48.16
C GLU A 113 -6.98 22.15 48.26
N ASP A 114 -7.88 23.12 48.49
CA ASP A 114 -9.34 22.93 48.57
C ASP A 114 -10.08 23.06 47.22
N SER A 115 -9.36 23.22 46.10
CA SER A 115 -9.97 23.14 44.76
C SER A 115 -10.58 21.74 44.57
N PRO A 116 -11.78 21.58 43.95
CA PRO A 116 -12.33 20.26 43.64
C PRO A 116 -11.47 19.47 42.65
N HIS A 117 -10.51 20.14 42.00
CA HIS A 117 -9.49 19.50 41.16
C HIS A 117 -8.08 20.03 41.53
N PRO A 118 -7.53 19.62 42.67
CA PRO A 118 -6.25 20.11 43.19
C PRO A 118 -5.04 19.65 42.35
N GLU A 119 -5.23 18.68 41.46
CA GLU A 119 -4.21 18.17 40.53
C GLU A 119 -3.91 19.08 39.32
N PHE A 120 -4.74 20.09 39.05
CA PHE A 120 -4.57 20.97 37.89
C PHE A 120 -4.03 22.34 38.29
N VAL A 121 -2.85 22.69 37.76
CA VAL A 121 -2.19 24.00 37.93
C VAL A 121 -2.38 24.89 36.69
N ASN A 122 -2.92 24.33 35.60
CA ASN A 122 -3.08 24.95 34.30
C ASN A 122 -4.52 25.41 34.04
N THR A 123 -4.75 26.11 32.93
CA THR A 123 -6.12 26.49 32.51
C THR A 123 -6.96 25.24 32.23
N ILE A 124 -8.18 25.23 32.75
CA ILE A 124 -9.15 24.14 32.60
C ILE A 124 -10.25 24.61 31.67
N SER A 125 -10.63 23.74 30.73
CA SER A 125 -11.82 23.90 29.89
C SER A 125 -12.94 22.99 30.41
N GLU A 126 -14.03 23.60 30.89
CA GLU A 126 -15.31 22.92 31.15
C GLU A 126 -16.22 23.08 29.92
N ILE A 127 -16.55 21.97 29.25
CA ILE A 127 -17.38 21.98 28.04
C ILE A 127 -18.66 21.18 28.31
N ASP A 128 -19.80 21.85 28.38
CA ASP A 128 -21.13 21.24 28.48
C ASP A 128 -21.74 21.06 27.09
N ASP A 129 -21.92 19.81 26.69
CA ASP A 129 -22.74 19.41 25.56
C ASP A 129 -24.11 18.97 26.07
N TYR A 130 -25.07 19.91 26.09
CA TYR A 130 -26.42 19.64 26.55
C TYR A 130 -27.20 18.72 25.60
N LYS A 131 -26.79 18.65 24.32
CA LYS A 131 -27.41 17.76 23.34
C LYS A 131 -27.05 16.30 23.61
N ALA A 132 -25.78 16.02 23.93
CA ALA A 132 -25.31 14.69 24.32
C ALA A 132 -25.56 14.36 25.81
N GLY A 133 -25.79 15.39 26.64
CA GLY A 133 -25.96 15.28 28.09
C GLY A 133 -24.65 15.02 28.84
N ILE A 134 -23.52 15.55 28.35
CA ILE A 134 -22.17 15.26 28.85
C ILE A 134 -21.36 16.53 29.07
N ARG A 135 -20.57 16.51 30.14
CA ARG A 135 -19.54 17.48 30.44
C ARG A 135 -18.16 16.89 30.17
N TYR A 136 -17.34 17.62 29.44
CA TYR A 136 -15.91 17.37 29.30
C TYR A 136 -15.14 18.34 30.19
N LEU A 137 -14.14 17.82 30.90
CA LEU A 137 -13.21 18.60 31.71
C LEU A 137 -11.80 18.33 31.20
N GLN A 138 -11.16 19.34 30.64
CA GLN A 138 -9.87 19.21 29.98
C GLN A 138 -8.82 20.15 30.58
N ASP A 139 -7.64 19.62 30.88
CA ASP A 139 -6.44 20.45 31.10
C ASP A 139 -5.89 20.87 29.74
N SER A 140 -5.88 22.19 29.49
CA SER A 140 -5.49 22.74 28.19
C SER A 140 -3.99 22.58 27.87
N VAL A 141 -3.16 22.26 28.86
CA VAL A 141 -1.70 22.15 28.75
C VAL A 141 -1.24 20.69 28.79
N LEU A 142 -1.75 19.88 29.72
CA LEU A 142 -1.39 18.46 29.84
C LEU A 142 -2.20 17.56 28.89
N GLY A 143 -3.33 18.04 28.37
CA GLY A 143 -4.20 17.28 27.48
C GLY A 143 -4.98 16.15 28.17
N ASN A 144 -4.92 16.07 29.50
CA ASN A 144 -5.75 15.16 30.28
C ASN A 144 -7.21 15.57 30.12
N CYS A 145 -8.08 14.60 29.88
CA CYS A 145 -9.52 14.83 29.81
C CYS A 145 -10.29 13.81 30.64
N SER A 146 -11.35 14.28 31.30
CA SER A 146 -12.36 13.45 31.94
C SER A 146 -13.76 13.82 31.44
N THR A 147 -14.67 12.85 31.45
CA THR A 147 -16.07 13.05 31.05
C THR A 147 -17.00 12.72 32.20
N SER A 148 -18.12 13.43 32.31
CA SER A 148 -19.17 13.12 33.28
C SER A 148 -20.56 13.43 32.72
N LYS A 149 -21.59 12.72 33.18
CA LYS A 149 -22.99 12.99 32.80
C LYS A 149 -23.48 14.30 33.42
N ILE A 150 -24.17 15.11 32.62
CA ILE A 150 -24.88 16.28 33.13
C ILE A 150 -26.23 15.82 33.70
N LYS A 151 -26.51 16.11 34.98
CA LYS A 151 -27.76 15.73 35.66
C LYS A 151 -28.99 16.41 35.06
N ASN A 152 -28.80 17.57 34.46
CA ASN A 152 -29.81 18.39 33.81
C ASN A 152 -29.64 18.30 32.29
N THR A 153 -30.70 17.90 31.58
CA THR A 153 -30.68 17.75 30.11
C THR A 153 -30.73 19.08 29.35
N SER A 154 -30.82 20.21 30.06
CA SER A 154 -30.80 21.54 29.48
C SER A 154 -30.23 22.56 30.46
N LEU A 155 -29.55 23.59 29.93
CA LEU A 155 -29.20 24.80 30.68
C LEU A 155 -30.45 25.51 31.27
N ALA A 156 -31.63 25.25 30.71
CA ALA A 156 -32.90 25.75 31.22
C ALA A 156 -33.43 25.01 32.45
N ASP A 157 -32.85 23.88 32.86
CA ASP A 157 -33.31 23.10 34.02
C ASP A 157 -32.62 23.59 35.31
N GLY A 158 -33.38 24.21 36.22
CA GLY A 158 -32.87 24.92 37.42
C GLY A 158 -32.57 24.07 38.65
N LYS A 159 -32.36 22.75 38.53
CA LYS A 159 -32.13 21.89 39.72
C LYS A 159 -30.63 21.62 39.93
N GLN A 160 -30.07 22.07 41.06
CA GLN A 160 -28.70 21.80 41.55
C GLN A 160 -27.59 21.84 40.47
N MET A 161 -27.08 23.05 40.21
CA MET A 161 -25.93 23.28 39.32
C MET A 161 -24.56 23.24 40.02
N LEU A 162 -24.55 23.15 41.36
CA LEU A 162 -23.36 22.95 42.17
C LEU A 162 -23.27 21.45 42.54
N GLY A 163 -22.13 20.82 42.24
CA GLY A 163 -21.84 19.42 42.56
C GLY A 163 -20.33 19.15 42.59
N ASP A 164 -19.93 17.98 43.05
CA ASP A 164 -18.54 17.64 43.45
C ASP A 164 -17.44 17.95 42.42
N THR A 165 -17.77 18.04 41.13
CA THR A 165 -16.80 18.28 40.03
C THR A 165 -16.89 19.68 39.40
N THR A 166 -17.76 20.55 39.89
CA THR A 166 -18.02 21.88 39.29
C THR A 166 -17.26 22.96 40.02
N SER A 167 -16.48 23.77 39.30
CA SER A 167 -15.91 24.99 39.87
C SER A 167 -17.01 25.97 40.29
N TYR A 168 -16.76 26.76 41.34
CA TYR A 168 -17.72 27.76 41.79
C TYR A 168 -17.89 28.88 40.73
N GLU A 169 -16.83 29.19 39.99
CA GLU A 169 -16.85 30.04 38.81
C GLU A 169 -17.78 29.49 37.73
N GLY A 170 -17.61 28.21 37.38
CA GLY A 170 -18.49 27.53 36.42
C GLY A 170 -19.96 27.51 36.86
N TYR A 171 -20.23 27.37 38.16
CA TYR A 171 -21.58 27.51 38.71
C TYR A 171 -22.15 28.93 38.51
N ILE A 172 -21.41 29.98 38.85
CA ILE A 172 -21.86 31.37 38.69
C ILE A 172 -22.16 31.66 37.21
N ILE A 173 -21.25 31.29 36.29
CA ILE A 173 -21.44 31.50 34.86
C ILE A 173 -22.68 30.77 34.34
N ARG A 174 -22.88 29.49 34.70
CA ARG A 174 -24.08 28.73 34.30
C ARG A 174 -25.37 29.36 34.83
N ASN A 175 -25.38 29.80 36.08
CA ASN A 175 -26.54 30.45 36.68
C ASN A 175 -26.92 31.74 35.94
N ILE A 176 -25.91 32.52 35.53
CA ILE A 176 -26.11 33.73 34.74
C ILE A 176 -26.61 33.40 33.34
N MET A 177 -25.97 32.45 32.64
CA MET A 177 -26.41 32.00 31.31
C MET A 177 -27.83 31.44 31.35
N GLN A 178 -28.21 30.74 32.41
CA GLN A 178 -29.58 30.30 32.66
C GLN A 178 -30.54 31.48 32.86
N SER A 179 -30.12 32.54 33.54
CA SER A 179 -30.97 33.72 33.80
C SER A 179 -31.37 34.44 32.50
N PHE A 180 -30.50 34.44 31.49
CA PHE A 180 -30.83 34.93 30.15
C PHE A 180 -31.87 34.06 29.41
N ILE A 181 -31.99 32.79 29.78
CA ILE A 181 -32.95 31.83 29.21
C ILE A 181 -34.29 31.87 29.97
N GLN A 182 -34.25 31.91 31.30
CA GLN A 182 -35.41 31.94 32.20
C GLN A 182 -35.86 33.37 32.51
N LYS A 183 -36.28 34.09 31.47
CA LYS A 183 -36.59 35.54 31.48
C LYS A 183 -37.75 35.99 32.38
N LYS A 184 -38.52 35.05 32.96
CA LYS A 184 -39.86 35.32 33.52
C LYS A 184 -39.87 36.20 34.77
N ASP A 185 -38.73 36.31 35.46
CA ASP A 185 -38.64 36.98 36.75
C ASP A 185 -37.94 38.35 36.68
N PHE A 186 -37.55 38.79 35.49
CA PHE A 186 -36.81 40.05 35.29
C PHE A 186 -37.73 41.20 34.86
N GLU A 187 -37.65 42.31 35.58
CA GLU A 187 -38.33 43.56 35.25
C GLU A 187 -37.34 44.62 34.76
N TYR A 188 -37.76 45.46 33.82
CA TYR A 188 -36.94 46.59 33.37
C TYR A 188 -36.92 47.67 34.47
N VAL A 189 -35.73 48.05 34.89
CA VAL A 189 -35.53 49.01 35.99
C VAL A 189 -35.01 50.37 35.54
N GLY A 190 -34.44 50.48 34.33
CA GLY A 190 -33.96 51.76 33.78
C GLY A 190 -32.84 51.66 32.75
N LEU A 191 -32.37 52.81 32.27
CA LEU A 191 -31.22 53.00 31.40
C LEU A 191 -30.02 53.48 32.23
N ARG A 192 -28.89 52.77 32.18
CA ARG A 192 -27.68 53.15 32.92
C ARG A 192 -26.46 53.10 32.02
N THR A 193 -25.58 54.11 32.13
CA THR A 193 -24.31 54.14 31.39
C THR A 193 -23.23 53.39 32.18
N ILE A 194 -22.70 52.32 31.59
CA ILE A 194 -21.61 51.50 32.15
C ILE A 194 -20.43 51.53 31.17
N ARG A 195 -19.23 51.94 31.61
CA ARG A 195 -18.03 52.00 30.77
C ARG A 195 -18.27 52.78 29.45
N ASN A 196 -19.04 53.88 29.51
CA ASN A 196 -19.49 54.70 28.37
C ASN A 196 -20.42 53.98 27.37
N ILE A 197 -21.11 52.92 27.81
CA ILE A 197 -22.10 52.18 27.05
C ILE A 197 -23.46 52.35 27.74
N ASP A 198 -24.42 52.91 27.03
CA ASP A 198 -25.80 52.99 27.53
C ASP A 198 -26.42 51.60 27.53
N CYS A 199 -26.89 51.17 28.69
CA CYS A 199 -27.38 49.81 28.92
C CYS A 199 -28.83 49.82 29.43
N PHE A 200 -29.68 48.99 28.84
CA PHE A 200 -30.96 48.62 29.43
C PHE A 200 -30.70 47.69 30.62
N VAL A 201 -31.27 48.03 31.78
CA VAL A 201 -31.05 47.31 33.02
C VAL A 201 -32.32 46.56 33.41
N PHE A 202 -32.16 45.27 33.69
CA PHE A 202 -33.22 44.39 34.14
C PHE A 202 -32.86 43.82 35.50
N ALA A 203 -33.81 43.80 36.43
CA ALA A 203 -33.56 43.29 37.78
C ALA A 203 -34.55 42.19 38.18
N ALA A 204 -34.09 41.26 39.02
CA ALA A 204 -34.90 40.19 39.58
C ALA A 204 -34.42 39.86 40.99
N HIS A 205 -35.35 39.50 41.88
CA HIS A 205 -35.03 38.96 43.20
C HIS A 205 -35.20 37.43 43.18
N LYS A 206 -34.15 36.68 43.55
CA LYS A 206 -34.13 35.21 43.50
C LYS A 206 -33.80 34.62 44.87
N ASN A 207 -34.58 33.64 45.31
CA ASN A 207 -34.51 33.05 46.66
C ASN A 207 -33.63 31.77 46.77
N GLN A 208 -32.84 31.42 45.75
CA GLN A 208 -32.14 30.13 45.66
C GLN A 208 -30.73 30.27 45.06
N PHE A 209 -29.96 31.28 45.46
CA PHE A 209 -28.54 31.37 45.09
C PHE A 209 -27.69 30.52 46.03
N MET A 210 -26.92 29.58 45.51
CA MET A 210 -26.01 28.76 46.31
C MET A 210 -24.68 29.49 46.55
N LEU A 211 -24.29 29.62 47.82
CA LEU A 211 -22.98 30.08 48.26
C LEU A 211 -21.91 29.00 48.04
N GLN A 212 -20.63 29.39 48.16
CA GLN A 212 -19.50 28.49 47.91
C GLN A 212 -19.45 27.29 48.86
N ASP A 213 -19.98 27.43 50.08
CA ASP A 213 -20.13 26.35 51.07
C ASP A 213 -21.35 25.44 50.80
N GLY A 214 -22.10 25.71 49.72
CA GLY A 214 -23.31 24.97 49.35
C GLY A 214 -24.55 25.37 50.14
N SER A 215 -24.54 26.45 50.93
CA SER A 215 -25.74 26.97 51.58
C SER A 215 -26.56 27.88 50.64
N PRO A 216 -27.90 27.88 50.69
CA PRO A 216 -28.74 28.76 49.89
C PRO A 216 -28.91 30.15 50.51
N ASP A 217 -28.90 31.19 49.69
CA ASP A 217 -29.21 32.58 50.05
C ASP A 217 -30.15 33.24 49.01
N SER A 218 -30.74 34.37 49.38
CA SER A 218 -31.48 35.25 48.47
C SER A 218 -30.55 36.29 47.87
N ALA A 219 -30.76 36.60 46.59
CA ALA A 219 -29.92 37.51 45.85
C ALA A 219 -30.73 38.38 44.88
N THR A 220 -30.31 39.63 44.76
CA THR A 220 -30.78 40.57 43.75
C THR A 220 -29.86 40.55 42.55
N TYR A 221 -30.42 40.25 41.38
CA TYR A 221 -29.72 40.24 40.09
C TYR A 221 -30.02 41.54 39.36
N GLU A 222 -29.00 42.17 38.79
CA GLU A 222 -29.14 43.23 37.79
C GLU A 222 -28.35 42.84 36.54
N ILE A 223 -29.03 42.75 35.40
CA ILE A 223 -28.46 42.43 34.09
C ILE A 223 -28.45 43.71 33.26
N TYR A 224 -27.27 44.09 32.76
CA TYR A 224 -27.04 45.27 31.94
C TYR A 224 -26.76 44.82 30.52
N LEU A 225 -27.66 45.16 29.60
CA LEU A 225 -27.55 44.86 28.17
C LEU A 225 -27.34 46.13 27.37
N SER A 226 -26.45 46.10 26.38
CA SER A 226 -26.18 47.25 25.52
C SER A 226 -27.46 47.75 24.85
N SER A 227 -27.62 49.07 24.75
CA SER A 227 -28.69 49.70 23.97
C SER A 227 -28.57 49.36 22.49
N SER A 228 -29.65 49.57 21.73
CA SER A 228 -29.69 49.32 20.28
C SER A 228 -28.68 50.15 19.49
N ASP A 229 -28.22 51.26 20.06
CA ASP A 229 -27.32 52.22 19.42
C ASP A 229 -25.85 51.82 19.60
N TRP A 230 -25.59 50.83 20.45
CA TRP A 230 -24.27 50.24 20.65
C TRP A 230 -24.21 48.84 20.03
N THR A 231 -23.42 48.73 18.97
CA THR A 231 -23.13 47.46 18.29
C THR A 231 -21.63 47.19 18.32
N VAL A 232 -21.24 45.95 18.59
CA VAL A 232 -19.89 45.48 18.28
C VAL A 232 -19.71 45.57 16.75
N LEU A 233 -18.47 45.84 16.28
CA LEU A 233 -18.16 45.93 14.84
C LEU A 233 -18.85 44.78 14.08
N PRO A 234 -19.45 45.05 12.90
CA PRO A 234 -20.15 44.02 12.13
C PRO A 234 -19.21 42.83 11.91
N ASP A 235 -19.73 41.63 12.08
CA ASP A 235 -19.02 40.42 11.71
C ASP A 235 -18.64 40.45 10.21
N ARG A 236 -17.82 39.50 9.75
CA ARG A 236 -17.51 39.37 8.32
C ARG A 236 -18.75 39.12 7.43
N SER A 237 -19.93 38.86 8.02
CA SER A 237 -21.22 38.67 7.33
C SER A 237 -22.05 39.95 7.21
N GLY A 238 -21.66 41.04 7.89
CA GLY A 238 -22.38 42.32 7.91
C GLY A 238 -23.60 42.33 8.84
N GLN A 239 -23.79 41.32 9.70
CA GLN A 239 -24.86 41.32 10.70
C GLN A 239 -24.44 42.05 11.97
N THR A 240 -25.23 43.05 12.36
CA THR A 240 -25.13 43.69 13.68
C THR A 240 -26.13 43.05 14.62
N PHE A 241 -25.64 42.48 15.73
CA PHE A 241 -26.50 42.04 16.83
C PHE A 241 -26.61 43.17 17.87
N ALA A 242 -27.76 43.28 18.53
CA ALA A 242 -28.01 44.21 19.63
C ALA A 242 -28.19 43.43 20.94
N ASN A 243 -28.19 44.13 22.08
CA ASN A 243 -28.37 43.56 23.42
C ASN A 243 -27.22 42.66 23.89
N TYR A 244 -25.97 43.06 23.64
CA TYR A 244 -24.82 42.36 24.19
C TYR A 244 -24.80 42.52 25.73
N PRO A 245 -24.51 41.45 26.49
CA PRO A 245 -24.35 41.59 27.94
C PRO A 245 -23.12 42.44 28.22
N VAL A 246 -23.27 43.49 29.02
CA VAL A 246 -22.15 44.38 29.40
C VAL A 246 -21.71 44.10 30.83
N MET A 247 -22.68 43.95 31.72
CA MET A 247 -22.44 43.64 33.13
C MET A 247 -23.57 42.79 33.70
N VAL A 248 -23.26 41.90 34.63
CA VAL A 248 -24.21 41.31 35.56
C VAL A 248 -23.75 41.58 36.99
N ASN A 249 -24.63 42.10 37.83
CA ASN A 249 -24.38 42.34 39.24
C ASN A 249 -25.30 41.45 40.08
N ILE A 250 -24.73 40.73 41.04
CA ILE A 250 -25.45 39.85 41.96
C ILE A 250 -25.12 40.31 43.37
N ALA A 251 -26.11 40.87 44.07
CA ALA A 251 -25.99 41.32 45.46
C ALA A 251 -26.73 40.34 46.38
N LEU A 252 -26.05 39.82 47.39
CA LEU A 252 -26.63 38.89 48.36
C LEU A 252 -27.36 39.64 49.48
N ASP A 253 -28.47 39.08 49.97
CA ASP A 253 -29.31 39.74 50.97
C ASP A 253 -28.72 39.60 52.39
N THR A 254 -28.03 38.49 52.69
CA THR A 254 -27.54 38.17 54.06
C THR A 254 -26.03 38.32 54.23
N ALA A 255 -25.27 38.25 53.15
CA ALA A 255 -23.83 38.48 53.14
C ALA A 255 -23.53 39.89 52.61
N GLU A 256 -22.55 40.61 53.19
CA GLU A 256 -21.95 41.80 52.57
C GLU A 256 -21.08 41.39 51.36
N LEU A 257 -21.60 40.53 50.48
CA LEU A 257 -20.86 39.97 49.37
C LEU A 257 -21.64 40.27 48.09
N SER A 258 -20.94 40.82 47.10
CA SER A 258 -21.48 41.04 45.76
C SER A 258 -20.55 40.49 44.70
N TYR A 259 -21.14 39.96 43.63
CA TYR A 259 -20.42 39.50 42.45
C TYR A 259 -20.74 40.43 41.29
N GLN A 260 -19.71 41.01 40.69
CA GLN A 260 -19.83 41.77 39.46
C GLN A 260 -19.13 41.02 38.33
N LEU A 261 -19.84 40.80 37.23
CA LEU A 261 -19.33 40.15 36.04
C LEU A 261 -19.35 41.14 34.90
N SER A 262 -18.18 41.54 34.43
CA SER A 262 -18.05 42.46 33.29
C SER A 262 -17.66 41.67 32.05
N PHE A 263 -18.50 41.70 31.02
CA PHE A 263 -18.23 41.04 29.74
C PHE A 263 -17.33 41.94 28.89
N ILE A 264 -16.21 41.40 28.43
CA ILE A 264 -15.18 42.10 27.66
C ILE A 264 -14.69 41.22 26.51
N ASP A 265 -13.93 41.82 25.59
CA ASP A 265 -13.25 41.12 24.49
C ASP A 265 -14.15 40.18 23.67
N PHE A 266 -15.30 40.69 23.23
CA PHE A 266 -16.18 39.96 22.32
C PHE A 266 -15.46 39.57 21.03
N SER A 267 -15.51 38.29 20.68
CA SER A 267 -14.94 37.74 19.45
C SER A 267 -16.04 37.34 18.48
N ASP A 268 -15.86 37.72 17.21
CA ASP A 268 -16.71 37.27 16.09
C ASP A 268 -16.28 35.89 15.55
N GLN A 269 -15.12 35.38 16.00
CA GLN A 269 -14.61 34.10 15.57
C GLN A 269 -15.29 32.96 16.33
N GLN A 270 -15.90 32.05 15.58
CA GLN A 270 -16.39 30.79 16.12
C GLN A 270 -15.21 30.03 16.72
N GLN A 271 -15.16 29.92 18.05
CA GLN A 271 -14.09 29.21 18.74
C GLN A 271 -14.23 27.71 18.46
N GLU A 272 -13.18 27.09 17.93
CA GLU A 272 -13.14 25.64 17.73
C GLU A 272 -13.07 24.95 19.09
N VAL A 273 -14.03 24.07 19.37
CA VAL A 273 -14.10 23.31 20.63
C VAL A 273 -13.63 21.89 20.36
N ASP A 274 -12.37 21.62 20.71
CA ASP A 274 -11.74 20.31 20.55
C ASP A 274 -11.90 19.44 21.79
N VAL A 275 -12.69 18.38 21.66
CA VAL A 275 -12.84 17.32 22.68
C VAL A 275 -12.14 16.02 22.30
N SER A 276 -11.28 16.04 21.28
CA SER A 276 -10.68 14.82 20.75
C SER A 276 -9.83 14.11 21.79
N THR A 277 -9.08 14.81 22.64
CA THR A 277 -8.25 14.22 23.71
C THR A 277 -9.04 13.33 24.69
N CYS A 278 -10.35 13.55 24.83
CA CYS A 278 -11.25 12.78 25.68
C CYS A 278 -11.62 11.39 25.15
N TYR A 279 -11.17 11.04 23.94
CA TYR A 279 -11.50 9.79 23.28
C TYR A 279 -10.24 8.94 23.08
N ASP A 280 -10.37 7.62 23.30
CA ASP A 280 -9.33 6.67 22.91
C ASP A 280 -9.12 6.68 21.39
N ALA A 281 -7.91 6.33 20.92
CA ALA A 281 -7.64 6.16 19.48
C ALA A 281 -8.60 5.16 18.80
N SER A 282 -9.17 4.23 19.57
CA SER A 282 -10.16 3.27 19.08
C SER A 282 -11.55 3.86 18.76
N LYS A 283 -11.80 5.06 19.28
CA LYS A 283 -13.06 5.81 19.20
C LYS A 283 -12.92 7.04 18.31
N LYS A 284 -11.91 7.04 17.42
CA LYS A 284 -11.60 8.11 16.48
C LYS A 284 -11.39 7.57 15.09
N MET A 285 -11.72 8.38 14.10
CA MET A 285 -11.46 8.15 12.70
C MET A 285 -10.98 9.43 12.05
N HIS A 286 -9.84 9.41 11.38
CA HIS A 286 -9.31 10.50 10.59
C HIS A 286 -9.57 10.23 9.11
N ILE A 287 -10.15 11.21 8.43
CA ILE A 287 -10.53 11.12 7.02
C ILE A 287 -9.97 12.29 6.23
N SER A 288 -9.76 12.04 4.93
CA SER A 288 -9.47 13.08 3.95
C SER A 288 -10.46 13.02 2.80
N ILE A 289 -11.04 14.18 2.45
CA ILE A 289 -11.95 14.34 1.33
C ILE A 289 -11.23 15.13 0.24
N LEU A 290 -11.06 14.52 -0.94
CA LEU A 290 -10.55 15.22 -2.12
C LEU A 290 -11.65 16.12 -2.69
N LEU A 291 -11.35 17.41 -2.82
CA LEU A 291 -12.26 18.41 -3.38
C LEU A 291 -11.85 18.79 -4.80
N SER A 292 -12.84 18.91 -5.68
CA SER A 292 -12.72 19.60 -6.97
C SER A 292 -13.06 21.08 -6.79
N GLY A 293 -12.34 21.97 -7.46
CA GLY A 293 -12.60 23.40 -7.47
C GLY A 293 -11.32 24.22 -7.62
N ASN A 294 -11.46 25.52 -7.88
CA ASN A 294 -10.31 26.45 -7.86
C ASN A 294 -10.13 26.96 -6.43
N TYR A 295 -8.95 26.72 -5.84
CA TYR A 295 -8.64 27.23 -4.52
C TYR A 295 -8.52 28.76 -4.53
N ILE A 296 -9.26 29.44 -3.65
CA ILE A 296 -9.15 30.87 -3.43
C ILE A 296 -8.53 31.08 -2.04
N LYS A 297 -7.33 31.66 -1.96
CA LYS A 297 -6.55 31.72 -0.71
C LYS A 297 -7.30 32.36 0.47
N SER A 298 -8.17 33.33 0.23
CA SER A 298 -8.98 33.99 1.26
C SER A 298 -10.18 33.16 1.75
N THR A 299 -10.44 31.99 1.16
CA THR A 299 -11.62 31.15 1.47
C THR A 299 -11.33 29.99 2.41
N LYS A 300 -10.08 29.81 2.86
CA LYS A 300 -9.66 28.65 3.67
C LYS A 300 -10.61 28.37 4.85
N GLU A 301 -10.77 29.36 5.74
CA GLU A 301 -11.62 29.25 6.94
C GLU A 301 -13.09 28.98 6.59
N VAL A 302 -13.57 29.58 5.50
CA VAL A 302 -14.96 29.41 5.02
C VAL A 302 -15.19 28.00 4.50
N ILE A 303 -14.22 27.45 3.74
CA ILE A 303 -14.26 26.08 3.24
C ILE A 303 -14.22 25.08 4.40
N GLU A 304 -13.36 25.29 5.40
CA GLU A 304 -13.28 24.45 6.60
C GLU A 304 -14.62 24.45 7.37
N THR A 305 -15.23 25.64 7.53
CA THR A 305 -16.51 25.81 8.21
C THR A 305 -17.66 25.12 7.48
N ILE A 306 -17.82 25.38 6.18
CA ILE A 306 -18.88 24.76 5.38
C ILE A 306 -18.64 23.26 5.21
N GLY A 307 -17.39 22.84 5.04
CA GLY A 307 -16.98 21.44 4.97
C GLY A 307 -17.38 20.67 6.24
N ARG A 308 -17.11 21.23 7.43
CA ARG A 308 -17.57 20.67 8.71
C ARG A 308 -19.09 20.54 8.74
N ALA A 309 -19.81 21.59 8.37
CA ALA A 309 -21.28 21.59 8.35
C ALA A 309 -21.85 20.55 7.37
N MET A 310 -21.20 20.34 6.22
CA MET A 310 -21.59 19.33 5.24
C MET A 310 -21.37 17.91 5.75
N ILE A 311 -20.21 17.61 6.37
CA ILE A 311 -19.97 16.30 7.00
C ILE A 311 -21.04 16.05 8.07
N ARG A 312 -21.29 17.02 8.94
CA ARG A 312 -22.32 16.95 10.00
C ARG A 312 -23.70 16.63 9.43
N LYS A 313 -24.11 17.37 8.40
CA LYS A 313 -25.44 17.25 7.77
C LYS A 313 -25.62 15.88 7.09
N LEU A 314 -24.64 15.43 6.31
CA LEU A 314 -24.75 14.20 5.53
C LEU A 314 -24.68 12.96 6.41
N VAL A 315 -23.84 13.00 7.44
CA VAL A 315 -23.63 11.85 8.34
C VAL A 315 -24.69 11.81 9.45
N GLY A 316 -25.23 12.96 9.85
CA GLY A 316 -26.24 13.04 10.92
C GLY A 316 -25.65 12.98 12.33
N ILE A 317 -24.42 13.51 12.52
CA ILE A 317 -23.68 13.51 13.79
C ILE A 317 -23.63 14.90 14.42
N ASP A 318 -23.19 14.97 15.68
CA ASP A 318 -23.10 16.21 16.44
C ASP A 318 -21.87 17.06 16.11
N ALA A 319 -21.92 18.35 16.44
CA ALA A 319 -20.87 19.31 16.11
C ALA A 319 -19.51 18.93 16.73
N LEU A 320 -19.53 18.45 17.98
CA LEU A 320 -18.33 18.00 18.69
C LEU A 320 -17.79 16.65 18.19
N GLN A 321 -18.58 15.88 17.44
CA GLN A 321 -18.12 14.61 16.87
C GLN A 321 -17.26 14.82 15.62
N ILE A 322 -17.12 16.06 15.13
CA ILE A 322 -16.24 16.39 14.02
C ILE A 322 -15.18 17.36 14.55
N GLN A 323 -13.92 16.94 14.52
CA GLN A 323 -12.78 17.67 15.05
C GLN A 323 -11.67 17.84 14.03
N ASN A 324 -10.75 18.77 14.28
CA ASN A 324 -9.54 18.98 13.48
C ASN A 324 -9.83 19.12 11.98
N VAL A 325 -10.82 19.94 11.63
CA VAL A 325 -11.19 20.17 10.23
C VAL A 325 -10.20 21.13 9.61
N GLN A 326 -9.43 20.66 8.63
CA GLN A 326 -8.34 21.43 8.04
C GLN A 326 -8.31 21.27 6.53
N LEU A 327 -8.16 22.38 5.82
CA LEU A 327 -7.96 22.40 4.38
C LEU A 327 -6.45 22.44 4.06
N SER A 328 -6.00 21.45 3.30
CA SER A 328 -4.69 21.44 2.67
C SER A 328 -4.84 21.49 1.15
N TYR A 329 -3.89 22.14 0.48
CA TYR A 329 -3.92 22.29 -0.97
C TYR A 329 -2.50 22.35 -1.55
N ASP A 330 -2.36 21.87 -2.79
CA ASP A 330 -1.18 22.06 -3.62
C ASP A 330 -1.58 22.65 -5.00
N ALA A 331 -0.66 22.66 -5.96
CA ALA A 331 -0.90 23.21 -7.30
C ALA A 331 -2.00 22.46 -8.09
N ASN A 332 -2.33 21.23 -7.69
CA ASN A 332 -3.18 20.30 -8.44
C ASN A 332 -4.38 19.75 -7.64
N LEU A 333 -4.31 19.70 -6.30
CA LEU A 333 -5.29 18.99 -5.45
C LEU A 333 -5.62 19.77 -4.17
N MET A 334 -6.85 19.62 -3.70
CA MET A 334 -7.34 20.13 -2.41
C MET A 334 -7.90 18.99 -1.56
N TYR A 335 -7.48 18.92 -0.31
CA TYR A 335 -7.92 17.92 0.66
C TYR A 335 -8.50 18.60 1.89
N LEU A 336 -9.74 18.22 2.23
CA LEU A 336 -10.35 18.56 3.51
C LEU A 336 -10.15 17.39 4.47
N TYR A 337 -9.29 17.59 5.47
CA TYR A 337 -9.07 16.64 6.55
C TYR A 337 -10.12 16.87 7.64
N ALA A 338 -10.56 15.80 8.28
CA ALA A 338 -11.43 15.86 9.46
C ALA A 338 -11.23 14.62 10.33
N SER A 339 -11.52 14.75 11.62
CA SER A 339 -11.59 13.66 12.58
C SER A 339 -13.04 13.45 12.99
N ILE A 340 -13.57 12.23 12.81
CA ILE A 340 -14.89 11.82 13.30
C ILE A 340 -14.68 11.05 14.61
N LEU A 341 -15.33 11.51 15.69
CA LEU A 341 -15.34 10.84 16.98
C LEU A 341 -16.55 9.92 17.08
N ASP A 342 -16.38 8.79 17.78
CA ASP A 342 -17.48 7.89 18.11
C ASP A 342 -18.47 8.58 19.08
N ASN A 343 -19.54 7.91 19.45
CA ASN A 343 -20.44 8.41 20.48
C ASN A 343 -19.68 8.62 21.79
N ALA A 344 -20.07 9.68 22.49
CA ALA A 344 -19.40 10.07 23.71
C ALA A 344 -19.51 8.98 24.79
N PRO A 345 -18.42 8.73 25.57
CA PRO A 345 -18.28 7.52 26.39
C PRO A 345 -19.42 7.27 27.39
N GLU A 346 -20.07 8.34 27.87
CA GLU A 346 -21.08 8.28 28.93
C GLU A 346 -22.43 8.94 28.54
N GLY A 347 -22.70 9.19 27.26
CA GLY A 347 -23.91 9.91 26.81
C GLY A 347 -25.22 9.17 27.03
N THR A 348 -26.33 9.91 27.16
CA THR A 348 -27.67 9.32 27.38
C THR A 348 -28.64 9.46 26.21
N GLN A 349 -28.39 10.30 25.20
CA GLN A 349 -29.28 10.41 24.03
C GLN A 349 -28.50 10.79 22.76
N GLY A 350 -28.60 9.97 21.71
CA GLY A 350 -28.02 10.24 20.38
C GLY A 350 -28.01 8.97 19.53
N GLN A 351 -28.42 9.07 18.26
CA GLN A 351 -28.57 7.95 17.33
C GLN A 351 -27.26 7.16 17.19
N VAL A 352 -27.32 5.83 17.29
CA VAL A 352 -26.15 4.93 17.25
C VAL A 352 -25.57 4.87 15.83
N SER A 353 -24.86 5.90 15.38
CA SER A 353 -24.03 5.82 14.17
C SER A 353 -22.63 5.41 14.59
N SER A 354 -22.27 4.15 14.37
CA SER A 354 -20.88 3.72 14.53
C SER A 354 -19.97 4.51 13.57
N LEU A 355 -18.68 4.64 13.91
CA LEU A 355 -17.69 5.24 13.01
C LEU A 355 -17.71 4.61 11.60
N GLN A 356 -17.98 3.30 11.52
CA GLN A 356 -18.16 2.60 10.24
C GLN A 356 -19.39 3.10 9.47
N TYR A 357 -20.54 3.24 10.14
CA TYR A 357 -21.74 3.79 9.52
C TYR A 357 -21.50 5.22 9.04
N ALA A 358 -20.82 6.05 9.85
CA ALA A 358 -20.49 7.42 9.50
C ALA A 358 -19.63 7.50 8.22
N PHE A 359 -18.57 6.69 8.15
CA PHE A 359 -17.69 6.63 6.98
C PHE A 359 -18.42 6.16 5.72
N GLN A 360 -19.23 5.10 5.82
CA GLN A 360 -19.96 4.56 4.67
C GLN A 360 -21.05 5.51 4.17
N THR A 361 -21.71 6.23 5.08
CA THR A 361 -22.70 7.26 4.72
C THR A 361 -22.03 8.40 3.97
N LEU A 362 -20.91 8.91 4.49
CA LEU A 362 -20.15 9.97 3.83
C LEU A 362 -19.59 9.53 2.46
N ARG A 363 -19.06 8.31 2.37
CA ARG A 363 -18.58 7.72 1.11
C ARG A 363 -19.70 7.60 0.08
N SER A 364 -20.88 7.17 0.50
CA SER A 364 -22.05 7.04 -0.36
C SER A 364 -22.53 8.41 -0.87
N ALA A 365 -22.62 9.40 0.02
CA ALA A 365 -22.99 10.77 -0.33
C ALA A 365 -22.00 11.39 -1.35
N ILE A 366 -20.69 11.17 -1.17
CA ILE A 366 -19.66 11.64 -2.11
C ILE A 366 -19.80 10.93 -3.47
N ALA A 367 -19.99 9.61 -3.48
CA ALA A 367 -20.21 8.85 -4.72
C ALA A 367 -21.48 9.32 -5.48
N GLN A 368 -22.50 9.77 -4.76
CA GLN A 368 -23.75 10.31 -5.29
C GLN A 368 -23.67 11.81 -5.61
N ARG A 369 -22.51 12.46 -5.42
CA ARG A 369 -22.28 13.91 -5.61
C ARG A 369 -23.13 14.82 -4.71
N GLU A 370 -23.49 14.34 -3.52
CA GLU A 370 -24.23 15.13 -2.52
C GLU A 370 -23.30 16.00 -1.66
N PHE A 371 -22.01 15.68 -1.59
CA PHE A 371 -21.00 16.52 -0.94
C PHE A 371 -20.61 17.68 -1.86
N ILE A 372 -21.50 18.65 -1.99
CA ILE A 372 -21.32 19.84 -2.82
C ILE A 372 -21.68 21.10 -2.04
N PHE A 373 -20.85 22.14 -2.15
CA PHE A 373 -21.15 23.44 -1.56
C PHE A 373 -20.50 24.58 -2.33
N THR A 374 -20.99 25.80 -2.09
CA THR A 374 -20.54 27.00 -2.80
C THR A 374 -20.05 28.05 -1.83
N VAL A 375 -18.92 28.68 -2.15
CA VAL A 375 -18.33 29.79 -1.40
C VAL A 375 -18.42 31.07 -2.23
N ASN A 376 -18.92 32.14 -1.61
CA ASN A 376 -19.03 33.46 -2.24
C ASN A 376 -18.01 34.41 -1.62
N VAL A 377 -17.16 35.03 -2.44
CA VAL A 377 -16.25 36.11 -2.04
C VAL A 377 -16.43 37.30 -2.97
N GLY A 378 -17.08 38.35 -2.48
CA GLY A 378 -17.48 39.49 -3.32
C GLY A 378 -18.38 39.01 -4.47
N ASN A 379 -17.93 39.20 -5.72
CA ASN A 379 -18.65 38.75 -6.93
C ASN A 379 -18.21 37.37 -7.44
N ILE A 380 -17.28 36.70 -6.77
CA ILE A 380 -16.73 35.41 -7.21
C ILE A 380 -17.46 34.30 -6.46
N GLN A 381 -18.09 33.41 -7.23
CA GLN A 381 -18.75 32.21 -6.76
C GLN A 381 -17.89 30.99 -7.12
N ALA A 382 -17.43 30.24 -6.12
CA ALA A 382 -16.63 29.03 -6.30
C ALA A 382 -17.37 27.82 -5.74
N GLU A 383 -17.58 26.81 -6.59
CA GLU A 383 -18.20 25.55 -6.22
C GLU A 383 -17.15 24.50 -5.89
N TYR A 384 -17.38 23.76 -4.81
CA TYR A 384 -16.53 22.67 -4.34
C TYR A 384 -17.31 21.37 -4.32
N ILE A 385 -16.75 20.33 -4.94
CA ILE A 385 -17.38 19.01 -5.05
C ILE A 385 -16.45 17.97 -4.44
N GLY A 386 -16.95 17.19 -3.49
CA GLY A 386 -16.27 16.01 -2.97
C GLY A 386 -16.15 14.94 -4.06
N LEU A 387 -14.94 14.57 -4.43
CA LEU A 387 -14.67 13.54 -5.45
C LEU A 387 -14.44 12.18 -4.83
N HIS A 388 -13.80 12.15 -3.66
CA HIS A 388 -13.37 10.92 -3.01
C HIS A 388 -13.15 11.16 -1.52
N VAL A 389 -13.44 10.16 -0.68
CA VAL A 389 -13.08 10.15 0.75
C VAL A 389 -12.17 8.97 1.07
N ARG A 390 -11.09 9.21 1.83
CA ARG A 390 -10.16 8.19 2.32
C ARG A 390 -10.23 8.13 3.83
N LEU A 391 -10.03 6.92 4.36
CA LEU A 391 -9.66 6.71 5.75
C LEU A 391 -8.15 6.88 5.86
N ASP A 392 -7.71 7.89 6.60
CA ASP A 392 -6.30 8.18 6.82
C ASP A 392 -5.78 7.42 8.05
N ALA A 393 -6.60 7.30 9.10
CA ALA A 393 -6.35 6.50 10.30
C ALA A 393 -7.65 6.22 11.08
N GLY A 394 -7.77 5.10 11.80
CA GLY A 394 -8.95 4.78 12.63
C GLY A 394 -9.40 3.32 12.53
N LYS A 395 -10.43 2.94 13.30
CA LYS A 395 -10.94 1.54 13.39
C LYS A 395 -12.27 1.36 12.65
N LEU A 396 -12.29 0.55 11.58
CA LEU A 396 -13.53 0.06 10.97
C LEU A 396 -13.98 -1.30 11.52
N HIS A 397 -13.04 -2.17 11.91
CA HIS A 397 -13.28 -3.40 12.70
C HIS A 397 -11.95 -3.89 13.35
N LYS A 398 -12.02 -4.88 14.26
CA LYS A 398 -10.84 -5.56 14.83
C LYS A 398 -10.58 -6.89 14.07
N PRO A 399 -9.62 -6.93 13.13
CA PRO A 399 -9.23 -8.17 12.45
C PRO A 399 -8.60 -9.17 13.42
N SER A 400 -8.71 -10.46 13.08
CA SER A 400 -7.92 -11.50 13.73
C SER A 400 -6.44 -11.31 13.43
N LEU A 401 -5.58 -11.82 14.30
CA LEU A 401 -4.14 -11.82 14.04
C LEU A 401 -3.86 -12.65 12.77
N PRO A 402 -3.17 -12.08 11.77
CA PRO A 402 -2.78 -12.77 10.55
C PRO A 402 -2.05 -14.08 10.81
N ASN A 403 -2.34 -15.10 9.99
CA ASN A 403 -1.53 -16.31 9.91
C ASN A 403 -0.82 -16.36 8.55
N PHE A 404 0.43 -16.81 8.55
CA PHE A 404 1.20 -17.02 7.33
C PHE A 404 1.03 -18.46 6.86
N ASP A 405 0.95 -18.64 5.55
CA ASP A 405 1.10 -19.98 4.97
C ASP A 405 2.51 -20.51 5.21
N ASP A 406 2.64 -21.82 5.16
CA ASP A 406 3.90 -22.53 5.38
C ASP A 406 4.69 -22.72 4.07
N ASP A 407 4.10 -22.37 2.92
CA ASP A 407 4.73 -22.42 1.59
C ASP A 407 4.40 -21.11 0.83
N PHE A 408 5.42 -20.29 0.56
CA PHE A 408 5.24 -19.02 -0.16
C PHE A 408 6.56 -18.50 -0.77
N GLN A 409 6.43 -17.61 -1.74
CA GLN A 409 7.50 -16.79 -2.27
C GLN A 409 7.11 -15.31 -2.25
N TYR A 410 8.09 -14.43 -2.10
CA TYR A 410 7.88 -12.99 -2.20
C TYR A 410 9.17 -12.26 -2.57
N GLN A 411 9.01 -11.01 -3.00
CA GLN A 411 10.11 -10.06 -3.13
C GLN A 411 10.00 -9.01 -2.02
N SER A 412 11.14 -8.55 -1.50
CA SER A 412 11.19 -7.48 -0.51
C SER A 412 12.18 -6.42 -0.93
N GLU A 413 11.73 -5.17 -0.92
CA GLU A 413 12.58 -3.99 -1.00
C GLU A 413 12.86 -3.50 0.42
N ILE A 414 14.11 -3.63 0.85
CA ILE A 414 14.57 -3.22 2.17
C ILE A 414 15.25 -1.86 2.02
N VAL A 415 14.74 -0.86 2.75
CA VAL A 415 15.25 0.52 2.73
C VAL A 415 15.72 0.89 4.13
N THR A 416 16.98 1.30 4.25
CA THR A 416 17.57 1.80 5.49
C THR A 416 18.12 3.21 5.27
N PRO A 417 17.31 4.27 5.50
CA PRO A 417 17.69 5.65 5.16
C PRO A 417 18.95 6.14 5.87
N SER A 418 19.20 5.72 7.12
CA SER A 418 20.39 6.10 7.87
C SER A 418 21.70 5.64 7.21
N LYS A 419 21.64 4.58 6.39
CA LYS A 419 22.77 4.05 5.61
C LYS A 419 22.74 4.48 4.13
N ASN A 420 21.72 5.24 3.72
CA ASN A 420 21.42 5.51 2.30
C ASN A 420 21.43 4.23 1.45
N HIS A 421 20.87 3.15 2.00
CA HIS A 421 20.93 1.81 1.42
C HIS A 421 19.53 1.33 1.03
N MET A 422 19.44 0.76 -0.17
CA MET A 422 18.26 0.08 -0.71
C MET A 422 18.72 -1.24 -1.32
N GLU A 423 17.99 -2.31 -1.03
CA GLU A 423 18.23 -3.62 -1.62
C GLU A 423 16.94 -4.34 -1.95
N LEU A 424 16.99 -5.17 -2.99
CA LEU A 424 15.91 -6.04 -3.39
C LEU A 424 16.32 -7.49 -3.13
N VAL A 425 15.50 -8.22 -2.38
CA VAL A 425 15.74 -9.63 -2.05
C VAL A 425 14.54 -10.46 -2.49
N LYS A 426 14.80 -11.68 -2.97
CA LYS A 426 13.74 -12.64 -3.30
C LYS A 426 13.85 -13.84 -2.39
N ILE A 427 12.73 -14.19 -1.78
CA ILE A 427 12.66 -15.20 -0.74
C ILE A 427 11.66 -16.26 -1.16
N PHE A 428 12.05 -17.52 -0.97
CA PHE A 428 11.21 -18.69 -1.18
C PHE A 428 11.29 -19.53 0.08
N TYR A 429 10.14 -19.91 0.60
CA TYR A 429 10.02 -20.67 1.83
C TYR A 429 9.06 -21.82 1.60
N ASP A 430 9.53 -23.06 1.74
CA ASP A 430 8.74 -24.27 1.52
C ASP A 430 8.96 -25.22 2.68
N LYS A 431 8.08 -25.14 3.69
CA LYS A 431 8.19 -25.95 4.90
C LYS A 431 7.91 -27.41 4.61
N THR A 432 7.00 -27.71 3.67
CA THR A 432 6.68 -29.12 3.33
C THR A 432 7.90 -29.84 2.77
N LYS A 433 8.75 -29.15 2.01
CA LYS A 433 10.03 -29.66 1.49
C LYS A 433 11.22 -29.45 2.44
N ASN A 434 11.05 -28.71 3.54
CA ASN A 434 12.12 -28.28 4.44
C ASN A 434 13.24 -27.52 3.70
N LEU A 435 12.86 -26.63 2.78
CA LEU A 435 13.76 -25.83 1.96
C LEU A 435 13.43 -24.34 2.07
N SER A 436 14.47 -23.51 2.12
CA SER A 436 14.35 -22.07 1.86
C SER A 436 15.39 -21.62 0.85
N ARG A 437 15.10 -20.54 0.13
CA ARG A 437 16.02 -19.91 -0.82
C ARG A 437 15.97 -18.41 -0.67
N PHE A 438 17.15 -17.79 -0.69
CA PHE A 438 17.34 -16.35 -0.68
C PHE A 438 18.20 -15.96 -1.87
N ASP A 439 17.67 -15.09 -2.73
CA ASP A 439 18.46 -14.42 -3.76
C ASP A 439 18.97 -13.11 -3.17
N VAL A 440 20.28 -13.06 -2.93
CA VAL A 440 20.89 -12.02 -2.08
C VAL A 440 22.16 -11.47 -2.70
N ASN A 441 22.51 -10.25 -2.30
CA ASN A 441 23.81 -9.65 -2.57
C ASN A 441 24.80 -9.95 -1.43
N GLN A 442 26.06 -9.53 -1.59
CA GLN A 442 27.18 -9.84 -0.72
C GLN A 442 26.94 -9.56 0.78
N GLU A 443 26.13 -8.56 1.13
CA GLU A 443 25.92 -8.12 2.51
C GLU A 443 25.23 -9.15 3.41
N HIS A 444 24.43 -10.05 2.83
CA HIS A 444 23.54 -10.95 3.58
C HIS A 444 24.05 -12.38 3.75
N CYS A 445 25.27 -12.68 3.29
CA CYS A 445 25.86 -14.02 3.38
C CYS A 445 27.26 -14.01 4.03
N SER A 446 27.53 -13.07 4.95
CA SER A 446 28.66 -13.13 5.90
C SER A 446 30.00 -13.56 5.29
N ASN A 447 30.52 -12.81 4.30
CA ASN A 447 31.77 -13.07 3.56
C ASN A 447 31.78 -14.34 2.67
N LEU A 448 30.67 -15.08 2.58
CA LEU A 448 30.59 -16.33 1.82
C LEU A 448 30.21 -16.12 0.35
N CYS A 449 29.68 -14.95 -0.01
CA CYS A 449 29.49 -14.55 -1.39
C CYS A 449 30.44 -13.41 -1.76
N THR A 450 30.90 -13.41 -3.00
CA THR A 450 31.70 -12.31 -3.58
C THR A 450 30.91 -11.49 -4.61
N GLY A 451 29.61 -11.77 -4.75
CA GLY A 451 28.68 -11.14 -5.68
C GLY A 451 27.25 -11.66 -5.47
N PRO A 452 26.31 -11.38 -6.40
CA PRO A 452 24.95 -11.86 -6.34
C PRO A 452 24.88 -13.39 -6.32
N SER A 453 24.20 -13.94 -5.33
CA SER A 453 24.17 -15.38 -5.05
C SER A 453 22.76 -15.89 -4.75
N GLU A 454 22.55 -17.16 -5.07
CA GLU A 454 21.40 -17.95 -4.59
C GLU A 454 21.87 -18.74 -3.37
N VAL A 455 21.24 -18.51 -2.22
CA VAL A 455 21.49 -19.24 -0.98
C VAL A 455 20.31 -20.18 -0.75
N ILE A 456 20.50 -21.48 -0.99
CA ILE A 456 19.48 -22.50 -0.75
C ILE A 456 19.81 -23.22 0.55
N GLN A 457 18.92 -23.19 1.53
CA GLN A 457 19.08 -23.90 2.80
C GLN A 457 18.26 -25.19 2.79
N ASP A 458 18.93 -26.31 3.02
CA ASP A 458 18.35 -27.63 3.14
C ASP A 458 18.36 -28.05 4.61
N PHE A 459 17.20 -27.90 5.26
CA PHE A 459 17.04 -28.25 6.67
C PHE A 459 16.94 -29.76 6.90
N THR A 460 16.65 -30.54 5.86
CA THR A 460 16.66 -32.00 5.94
C THR A 460 18.09 -32.51 6.12
N ARG A 461 19.06 -31.89 5.45
CA ARG A 461 20.48 -32.26 5.51
C ARG A 461 21.36 -31.32 6.30
N GLY A 462 20.82 -30.23 6.87
CA GLY A 462 21.59 -29.26 7.65
C GLY A 462 22.71 -28.58 6.86
N VAL A 463 22.52 -28.34 5.56
CA VAL A 463 23.49 -27.66 4.69
C VAL A 463 22.86 -26.47 3.98
N SER A 464 23.71 -25.50 3.62
CA SER A 464 23.41 -24.41 2.72
C SER A 464 24.24 -24.54 1.45
N TYR A 465 23.59 -24.33 0.30
CA TYR A 465 24.21 -24.21 -1.01
C TYR A 465 24.30 -22.73 -1.36
N VAL A 466 25.50 -22.23 -1.61
CA VAL A 466 25.75 -20.85 -2.04
C VAL A 466 26.22 -20.89 -3.49
N ILE A 467 25.36 -20.45 -4.40
CA ILE A 467 25.60 -20.48 -5.85
C ILE A 467 25.81 -19.05 -6.35
N GLU A 468 27.03 -18.72 -6.74
CA GLU A 468 27.38 -17.38 -7.26
C GLU A 468 26.93 -17.27 -8.73
N LYS A 469 25.99 -16.35 -9.03
CA LYS A 469 25.34 -16.26 -10.35
C LYS A 469 26.30 -15.84 -11.46
N SER A 470 27.28 -15.00 -11.14
CA SER A 470 28.23 -14.43 -12.10
C SER A 470 29.30 -15.43 -12.55
N LYS A 471 29.84 -16.23 -11.62
CA LYS A 471 30.91 -17.21 -11.90
C LYS A 471 30.40 -18.63 -12.10
N GLY A 472 29.17 -18.93 -11.66
CA GLY A 472 28.61 -20.28 -11.65
C GLY A 472 29.26 -21.21 -10.62
N SER A 473 30.15 -20.69 -9.75
CA SER A 473 30.75 -21.44 -8.66
C SER A 473 29.70 -21.75 -7.58
N CYS A 474 29.79 -22.94 -7.00
CA CYS A 474 28.96 -23.32 -5.86
C CYS A 474 29.82 -23.77 -4.67
N GLN A 475 29.42 -23.33 -3.48
CA GLN A 475 29.96 -23.76 -2.21
C GLN A 475 28.89 -24.43 -1.36
N ILE A 476 29.22 -25.58 -0.76
CA ILE A 476 28.36 -26.31 0.18
C ILE A 476 28.94 -26.13 1.58
N GLN A 477 28.10 -25.71 2.54
CA GLN A 477 28.52 -25.44 3.90
C GLN A 477 27.42 -25.78 4.91
N PRO A 478 27.72 -25.82 6.23
CA PRO A 478 26.69 -26.03 7.24
C PRO A 478 25.63 -24.93 7.21
N LEU A 479 24.42 -25.22 7.69
CA LEU A 479 23.41 -24.18 7.92
C LEU A 479 24.02 -23.02 8.71
N PHE A 480 23.76 -21.82 8.21
CA PHE A 480 24.12 -20.57 8.84
C PHE A 480 22.88 -19.69 8.88
N GLN A 481 22.87 -18.68 9.74
CA GLN A 481 21.76 -17.74 9.81
C GLN A 481 21.77 -16.86 8.56
N ALA A 482 20.80 -17.09 7.68
CA ALA A 482 20.49 -16.21 6.56
C ALA A 482 19.06 -15.72 6.78
N PHE A 483 18.84 -14.39 6.85
CA PHE A 483 17.51 -13.80 7.04
C PHE A 483 16.73 -14.33 8.25
N ASP A 484 17.39 -14.46 9.42
CA ASP A 484 16.83 -14.93 10.70
C ASP A 484 16.00 -16.21 10.68
N VAL A 485 16.11 -16.99 9.61
CA VAL A 485 15.69 -18.38 9.62
C VAL A 485 16.63 -19.12 10.56
N SER A 486 16.04 -19.83 11.53
CA SER A 486 16.80 -20.45 12.61
C SER A 486 17.93 -21.31 12.06
N GLN A 487 19.08 -21.33 12.74
CA GLN A 487 20.26 -22.11 12.30
C GLN A 487 20.03 -23.63 12.31
N SER A 488 18.83 -24.13 12.67
CA SER A 488 18.63 -25.54 12.98
C SER A 488 17.29 -26.18 12.57
N ARG A 489 16.22 -25.41 12.31
CA ARG A 489 14.92 -25.95 11.88
C ARG A 489 14.02 -24.89 11.22
N MET A 490 13.17 -25.33 10.30
CA MET A 490 12.01 -24.54 9.85
C MET A 490 10.84 -24.79 10.81
N GLU A 491 10.33 -23.74 11.46
CA GLU A 491 9.19 -23.87 12.39
C GLU A 491 7.88 -23.40 11.75
N SER A 492 7.81 -22.14 11.32
CA SER A 492 6.66 -21.57 10.63
C SER A 492 7.07 -20.42 9.73
N GLY A 493 6.26 -20.12 8.72
CA GLY A 493 6.42 -18.92 7.89
C GLY A 493 6.48 -17.63 8.71
N ALA A 494 5.67 -17.53 9.77
CA ALA A 494 5.58 -16.35 10.63
C ALA A 494 6.91 -15.98 11.33
N GLN A 495 7.75 -16.99 11.62
CA GLN A 495 9.08 -16.76 12.21
C GLN A 495 9.98 -15.92 11.30
N LEU A 496 9.85 -16.07 9.98
CA LEU A 496 10.61 -15.32 8.98
C LEU A 496 10.30 -13.82 9.01
N PHE A 497 9.16 -13.46 9.60
CA PHE A 497 8.68 -12.09 9.74
C PHE A 497 8.79 -11.55 11.18
N TYR A 498 9.32 -12.32 12.13
CA TYR A 498 9.24 -12.02 13.57
C TYR A 498 7.82 -11.69 14.02
N PHE A 499 6.84 -12.34 13.40
CA PHE A 499 5.44 -12.11 13.67
C PHE A 499 4.93 -13.21 14.60
N ASP A 500 4.45 -12.80 15.76
CA ASP A 500 3.96 -13.72 16.80
C ASP A 500 2.72 -13.15 17.49
N ASN A 501 2.29 -13.82 18.55
CA ASN A 501 1.10 -13.46 19.32
C ASN A 501 1.26 -12.20 20.18
N THR A 502 2.43 -11.55 20.20
CA THR A 502 2.64 -10.29 20.94
C THR A 502 2.09 -9.08 20.20
N TYR A 503 1.87 -9.19 18.90
CA TYR A 503 1.35 -8.12 18.07
C TYR A 503 -0.08 -7.74 18.40
N LYS A 504 -0.34 -6.43 18.44
CA LYS A 504 -1.64 -5.83 18.69
C LYS A 504 -2.09 -5.06 17.47
N TYR A 505 -3.33 -5.25 17.07
CA TYR A 505 -3.94 -4.45 16.02
C TYR A 505 -4.10 -2.99 16.48
N VAL A 506 -3.59 -2.04 15.68
CA VAL A 506 -3.59 -0.60 16.02
C VAL A 506 -4.47 0.24 15.09
N GLY A 507 -4.79 -0.23 13.88
CA GLY A 507 -5.70 0.49 12.98
C GLY A 507 -5.59 0.07 11.52
N GLN A 508 -6.17 0.88 10.64
CA GLN A 508 -6.07 0.72 9.19
C GLN A 508 -5.47 1.96 8.52
N GLN A 509 -4.72 1.77 7.43
CA GLN A 509 -4.15 2.86 6.64
C GLN A 509 -3.98 2.45 5.17
N HIS A 510 -4.09 3.42 4.27
CA HIS A 510 -3.73 3.20 2.86
C HIS A 510 -2.21 3.29 2.67
N ILE A 511 -1.58 2.17 2.31
CA ILE A 511 -0.16 2.10 1.94
C ILE A 511 -0.08 1.89 0.43
N ARG A 512 0.48 2.86 -0.29
CA ARG A 512 0.62 2.82 -1.77
C ARG A 512 -0.71 2.57 -2.49
N GLY A 513 -1.79 3.14 -1.97
CA GLY A 513 -3.15 2.97 -2.52
C GLY A 513 -3.83 1.66 -2.12
N ILE A 514 -3.22 0.84 -1.26
CA ILE A 514 -3.75 -0.42 -0.76
C ILE A 514 -4.23 -0.22 0.68
N LEU A 515 -5.49 -0.55 0.99
CA LEU A 515 -5.96 -0.53 2.38
C LEU A 515 -5.31 -1.69 3.16
N THR A 516 -4.63 -1.36 4.25
CA THR A 516 -3.95 -2.33 5.10
C THR A 516 -4.39 -2.24 6.56
N ASN A 517 -4.42 -3.40 7.23
CA ASN A 517 -4.54 -3.57 8.66
C ASN A 517 -3.16 -3.51 9.32
N ILE A 518 -3.02 -2.70 10.36
CA ILE A 518 -1.75 -2.39 11.02
C ILE A 518 -1.67 -3.11 12.36
N PHE A 519 -0.56 -3.79 12.59
CA PHE A 519 -0.24 -4.49 13.82
C PHE A 519 1.10 -4.04 14.38
N GLU A 520 1.18 -3.81 15.70
CA GLU A 520 2.40 -3.35 16.37
C GLU A 520 2.84 -4.29 17.49
N SER A 521 4.14 -4.48 17.64
CA SER A 521 4.78 -5.11 18.80
C SER A 521 6.17 -4.55 19.06
N HIS A 522 6.67 -4.70 20.29
CA HIS A 522 8.08 -4.50 20.60
C HIS A 522 8.81 -5.85 20.56
N VAL A 523 9.84 -5.97 19.72
CA VAL A 523 10.53 -7.24 19.48
C VAL A 523 11.84 -7.28 20.26
N ALA A 524 11.91 -8.18 21.26
CA ALA A 524 13.05 -8.29 22.17
C ALA A 524 14.39 -8.62 21.46
N ALA A 525 14.35 -9.41 20.38
CA ALA A 525 15.54 -9.76 19.59
C ALA A 525 16.23 -8.53 18.96
N PHE A 526 15.51 -7.40 18.83
CA PHE A 526 16.00 -6.16 18.23
C PHE A 526 16.04 -5.03 19.26
N GLN A 527 16.62 -5.27 20.43
CA GLN A 527 16.75 -4.25 21.49
C GLN A 527 15.41 -3.60 21.88
N ASN A 528 14.31 -4.36 21.77
CA ASN A 528 12.96 -3.89 22.05
C ASN A 528 12.45 -2.77 21.11
N ASN A 529 12.98 -2.70 19.88
CA ASN A 529 12.50 -1.80 18.84
C ASN A 529 11.02 -2.06 18.50
N LEU A 530 10.33 -0.99 18.10
CA LEU A 530 8.93 -1.05 17.65
C LEU A 530 8.86 -1.60 16.23
N PHE A 531 8.07 -2.65 16.05
CA PHE A 531 7.76 -3.25 14.76
C PHE A 531 6.31 -2.94 14.43
N ARG A 532 6.08 -2.36 13.25
CA ARG A 532 4.75 -2.07 12.72
C ARG A 532 4.57 -2.79 11.38
N PHE A 533 3.71 -3.81 11.39
CA PHE A 533 3.36 -4.60 10.23
C PHE A 533 2.06 -4.12 9.59
N TYR A 534 2.02 -4.17 8.26
CA TYR A 534 0.88 -3.79 7.44
C TYR A 534 0.46 -5.00 6.60
N PHE A 535 -0.76 -5.49 6.83
CA PHE A 535 -1.35 -6.61 6.08
C PHE A 535 -2.49 -6.12 5.21
N LEU A 536 -2.66 -6.71 4.03
CA LEU A 536 -3.77 -6.43 3.13
C LEU A 536 -5.12 -6.65 3.83
N ASP A 537 -6.08 -5.74 3.63
CA ASP A 537 -7.44 -5.95 4.13
C ASP A 537 -8.18 -7.05 3.36
N GLU A 538 -8.90 -7.91 4.09
CA GLU A 538 -9.64 -9.05 3.53
C GLU A 538 -10.65 -8.61 2.45
N ASN A 539 -11.31 -7.46 2.66
CA ASN A 539 -12.31 -6.95 1.72
C ASN A 539 -11.70 -6.28 0.48
N TRP A 540 -10.38 -6.05 0.46
CA TRP A 540 -9.72 -5.37 -0.65
C TRP A 540 -9.35 -6.32 -1.79
N SER A 541 -9.05 -7.59 -1.49
CA SER A 541 -8.44 -8.49 -2.47
C SER A 541 -9.29 -9.71 -2.85
N GLY A 542 -10.31 -10.05 -2.05
CA GLY A 542 -11.01 -11.32 -2.19
C GLY A 542 -10.10 -12.55 -2.01
N SER A 543 -8.85 -12.35 -1.56
CA SER A 543 -7.91 -13.41 -1.23
C SER A 543 -8.21 -13.95 0.17
N PRO A 544 -8.25 -15.27 0.37
CA PRO A 544 -8.39 -15.86 1.70
C PRO A 544 -7.11 -15.74 2.55
N PHE A 545 -6.02 -15.19 2.00
CA PHE A 545 -4.70 -15.14 2.63
C PHE A 545 -4.35 -13.76 3.17
N PHE A 546 -3.71 -13.73 4.34
CA PHE A 546 -3.17 -12.49 4.92
C PHE A 546 -1.85 -12.12 4.22
N VAL A 547 -1.94 -11.23 3.22
CA VAL A 547 -0.76 -10.80 2.45
C VAL A 547 -0.03 -9.68 3.18
N PRO A 548 1.25 -9.85 3.57
CA PRO A 548 2.06 -8.76 4.11
C PRO A 548 2.33 -7.73 3.00
N VAL A 549 2.23 -6.45 3.33
CA VAL A 549 2.44 -5.33 2.39
C VAL A 549 3.69 -4.54 2.77
N LYS A 550 3.88 -4.29 4.07
CA LYS A 550 5.00 -3.50 4.58
C LYS A 550 5.33 -3.88 6.02
N LEU A 551 6.58 -3.73 6.39
CA LEU A 551 7.07 -3.71 7.78
C LEU A 551 7.87 -2.43 8.00
N GLU A 552 7.61 -1.75 9.12
CA GLU A 552 8.42 -0.65 9.65
C GLU A 552 9.09 -1.08 10.95
N MET A 553 10.40 -0.85 11.06
CA MET A 553 11.16 -1.04 12.29
C MET A 553 11.69 0.32 12.75
N VAL A 554 11.35 0.71 13.97
CA VAL A 554 11.73 1.99 14.57
C VAL A 554 12.43 1.74 15.90
N SER A 555 13.60 2.34 16.08
CA SER A 555 14.32 2.34 17.36
C SER A 555 14.15 3.69 18.06
N ASP A 556 13.72 3.65 19.34
CA ASP A 556 13.51 4.85 20.15
C ASP A 556 14.82 5.57 20.52
N SER A 557 15.96 4.86 20.53
CA SER A 557 17.24 5.38 21.02
C SER A 557 18.19 5.92 19.95
N ASP A 558 18.08 5.49 18.68
CA ASP A 558 19.19 5.63 17.71
C ASP A 558 18.85 6.27 16.34
N ARG A 559 17.66 6.87 16.17
CA ARG A 559 17.17 7.34 14.84
C ARG A 559 17.26 6.24 13.77
N PHE A 560 17.28 4.97 14.17
CA PHE A 560 17.27 3.84 13.26
C PHE A 560 15.85 3.64 12.75
N TYR A 561 15.71 3.74 11.43
CA TYR A 561 14.48 3.52 10.72
C TYR A 561 14.77 2.58 9.55
N ARG A 562 13.99 1.51 9.44
CA ARG A 562 14.06 0.55 8.34
C ARG A 562 12.65 0.22 7.88
N THR A 563 12.47 0.12 6.57
CA THR A 563 11.22 -0.35 5.96
C THR A 563 11.49 -1.51 5.04
N ASP A 564 10.67 -2.56 5.16
CA ASP A 564 10.67 -3.69 4.25
C ASP A 564 9.32 -3.66 3.50
N ASN A 565 9.35 -3.40 2.20
CA ASN A 565 8.15 -3.41 1.36
C ASN A 565 8.03 -4.75 0.65
N TYR A 566 6.91 -5.45 0.82
CA TYR A 566 6.69 -6.79 0.29
C TYR A 566 5.88 -6.75 -1.02
N PHE A 567 6.30 -7.55 -1.99
CA PHE A 567 5.67 -7.65 -3.32
C PHE A 567 5.62 -9.10 -3.80
N GLU A 568 4.78 -9.36 -4.80
CA GLU A 568 4.67 -10.66 -5.48
C GLU A 568 4.56 -11.84 -4.50
N PHE A 569 3.77 -11.66 -3.44
CA PHE A 569 3.50 -12.72 -2.48
C PHE A 569 2.62 -13.80 -3.14
N LEU A 570 3.19 -14.98 -3.36
CA LEU A 570 2.54 -16.10 -4.05
C LEU A 570 2.77 -17.39 -3.26
N ASP A 571 1.79 -18.27 -3.20
CA ASP A 571 1.85 -19.61 -2.60
C ASP A 571 2.45 -20.67 -3.55
N ASP A 572 2.49 -20.38 -4.85
CA ASP A 572 3.03 -21.29 -5.87
C ASP A 572 4.57 -21.23 -5.96
N ILE A 573 5.27 -22.26 -5.47
CA ILE A 573 6.73 -22.40 -5.63
C ILE A 573 7.07 -23.43 -6.72
N LEU A 574 7.69 -22.96 -7.81
CA LEU A 574 8.15 -23.82 -8.90
C LEU A 574 9.21 -24.82 -8.41
N MET A 575 9.20 -26.02 -8.99
CA MET A 575 10.17 -27.07 -8.65
C MET A 575 11.62 -26.69 -8.95
N SER A 576 11.85 -25.90 -10.00
CA SER A 576 13.18 -25.43 -10.41
C SER A 576 13.77 -24.39 -9.45
N THR A 577 13.00 -23.87 -8.49
CA THR A 577 13.44 -22.85 -7.53
C THR A 577 14.61 -23.34 -6.68
N PHE A 578 14.66 -24.63 -6.35
CA PHE A 578 15.70 -25.20 -5.48
C PHE A 578 16.75 -26.02 -6.27
N ASP A 579 17.13 -25.55 -7.47
CA ASP A 579 18.14 -26.22 -8.33
C ASP A 579 19.55 -26.11 -7.74
N VAL A 580 20.00 -27.21 -7.13
CA VAL A 580 21.39 -27.35 -6.63
C VAL A 580 22.29 -28.11 -7.60
N SER A 581 21.82 -28.44 -8.81
CA SER A 581 22.64 -29.17 -9.80
C SER A 581 23.99 -28.50 -10.14
N PRO A 582 24.16 -27.16 -10.14
CA PRO A 582 25.47 -26.54 -10.35
C PRO A 582 26.55 -27.03 -9.38
N CYS A 583 26.18 -27.41 -8.15
CA CYS A 583 27.11 -27.82 -7.10
C CYS A 583 27.69 -29.23 -7.27
N TYR A 584 27.17 -30.03 -8.21
CA TYR A 584 27.50 -31.45 -8.35
C TYR A 584 28.07 -31.81 -9.73
N ARG A 585 28.05 -30.89 -10.69
CA ARG A 585 28.46 -31.12 -12.09
C ARG A 585 29.93 -31.50 -12.22
N GLU A 586 30.82 -30.85 -11.49
CA GLU A 586 32.27 -31.09 -11.57
C GLU A 586 32.69 -32.46 -11.02
N ASN A 587 31.82 -33.12 -10.24
CA ASN A 587 32.15 -34.36 -9.52
C ASN A 587 31.55 -35.63 -10.16
N ASN A 588 30.87 -35.55 -11.32
CA ASN A 588 30.10 -36.66 -11.92
C ASN A 588 29.12 -37.31 -10.93
N LYS A 589 28.46 -36.48 -10.11
CA LYS A 589 27.51 -36.90 -9.04
C LYS A 589 26.05 -36.68 -9.38
N ILE A 590 25.76 -36.50 -10.67
CA ILE A 590 24.42 -36.37 -11.21
C ILE A 590 24.18 -37.57 -12.13
N THR A 591 23.06 -38.27 -11.93
CA THR A 591 22.63 -39.35 -12.82
C THR A 591 21.28 -38.97 -13.43
N ASP A 592 21.23 -38.82 -14.74
CA ASP A 592 19.97 -38.55 -15.45
C ASP A 592 19.19 -39.84 -15.69
N LEU A 593 17.88 -39.79 -15.42
CA LEU A 593 16.94 -40.89 -15.53
C LEU A 593 15.82 -40.53 -16.50
N GLN A 594 15.34 -41.51 -17.26
CA GLN A 594 14.09 -41.42 -18.00
C GLN A 594 13.17 -42.58 -17.60
N ILE A 595 12.03 -42.25 -16.99
CA ILE A 595 10.97 -43.19 -16.66
C ILE A 595 9.89 -43.11 -17.75
N THR A 596 9.51 -44.25 -18.30
CA THR A 596 8.48 -44.36 -19.33
C THR A 596 7.18 -44.84 -18.72
N PHE A 597 6.08 -44.17 -19.02
CA PHE A 597 4.72 -44.50 -18.59
C PHE A 597 3.86 -44.91 -19.79
N LYS A 598 2.92 -45.83 -19.56
CA LYS A 598 1.89 -46.20 -20.53
C LYS A 598 0.82 -45.09 -20.60
N GLY A 599 0.46 -44.69 -21.81
CA GLY A 599 -0.49 -43.61 -22.10
C GLY A 599 0.20 -42.29 -22.39
N ALA A 600 -0.29 -41.56 -23.40
CA ALA A 600 0.17 -40.20 -23.72
C ALA A 600 -0.60 -39.16 -22.90
N TYR A 601 0.11 -38.31 -22.18
CA TYR A 601 -0.46 -37.19 -21.45
C TYR A 601 0.01 -35.85 -22.03
N LYS A 602 -0.91 -35.15 -22.71
CA LYS A 602 -0.61 -33.93 -23.48
C LYS A 602 -1.02 -32.62 -22.79
N GLN A 603 -1.73 -32.68 -21.66
CA GLN A 603 -2.27 -31.51 -20.93
C GLN A 603 -1.54 -31.29 -19.60
N ARG A 604 -1.56 -30.07 -19.04
CA ARG A 604 -1.08 -29.68 -17.68
C ARG A 604 0.04 -30.57 -17.08
N SER A 605 1.27 -30.41 -17.58
CA SER A 605 2.44 -31.23 -17.22
C SER A 605 2.84 -31.18 -15.74
N ILE A 606 2.49 -30.11 -15.01
CA ILE A 606 2.92 -29.92 -13.62
C ILE A 606 2.31 -30.95 -12.67
N ASN A 607 1.03 -31.28 -12.81
CA ASN A 607 0.36 -32.27 -11.94
C ASN A 607 0.96 -33.66 -12.11
N PHE A 608 1.31 -34.02 -13.35
CA PHE A 608 1.99 -35.28 -13.64
C PHE A 608 3.36 -35.33 -12.97
N ILE A 609 4.16 -34.28 -13.16
CA ILE A 609 5.51 -34.19 -12.58
C ILE A 609 5.44 -34.26 -11.05
N THR A 610 4.55 -33.48 -10.43
CA THR A 610 4.36 -33.45 -8.96
C THR A 610 3.93 -34.82 -8.45
N ALA A 611 2.94 -35.48 -9.08
CA ALA A 611 2.49 -36.81 -8.68
C ALA A 611 3.62 -37.86 -8.80
N ALA A 612 4.40 -37.80 -9.87
CA ALA A 612 5.52 -38.72 -10.07
C ALA A 612 6.65 -38.50 -9.07
N ILE A 613 7.01 -37.25 -8.78
CA ILE A 613 8.08 -36.94 -7.84
C ILE A 613 7.68 -37.25 -6.41
N ASN A 614 6.45 -36.92 -6.02
CA ASN A 614 5.91 -37.32 -4.72
C ASN A 614 5.93 -38.86 -4.57
N LYS A 615 5.63 -39.60 -5.65
CA LYS A 615 5.68 -41.06 -5.62
C LYS A 615 7.11 -41.60 -5.46
N ILE A 616 8.08 -41.01 -6.14
CA ILE A 616 9.51 -41.34 -5.98
C ILE A 616 9.94 -41.06 -4.54
N MET A 617 9.68 -39.86 -4.02
CA MET A 617 10.03 -39.47 -2.65
C MET A 617 9.38 -40.38 -1.60
N GLN A 618 8.09 -40.70 -1.76
CA GLN A 618 7.36 -41.58 -0.85
C GLN A 618 8.01 -42.96 -0.73
N PHE A 619 8.41 -43.54 -1.86
CA PHE A 619 8.95 -44.90 -1.89
C PHE A 619 10.43 -44.97 -1.49
N THR A 620 11.22 -44.03 -2.01
CA THR A 620 12.68 -44.02 -1.81
C THR A 620 13.08 -43.31 -0.53
N HIS A 621 12.17 -42.57 0.10
CA HIS A 621 12.46 -41.66 1.22
C HIS A 621 13.55 -40.63 0.91
N LEU A 622 13.76 -40.30 -0.37
CA LEU A 622 14.67 -39.26 -0.80
C LEU A 622 14.09 -37.86 -0.50
N PRO A 623 14.90 -36.95 0.06
CA PRO A 623 14.59 -35.53 0.06
C PRO A 623 14.33 -34.98 -1.34
N PHE A 624 13.39 -34.04 -1.47
CA PHE A 624 13.03 -33.40 -2.73
C PHE A 624 14.25 -32.89 -3.51
N ILE A 625 15.20 -32.28 -2.80
CA ILE A 625 16.38 -31.66 -3.38
C ILE A 625 17.38 -32.65 -4.02
N ASN A 626 17.20 -33.97 -3.86
CA ASN A 626 17.89 -34.98 -4.67
C ASN A 626 17.35 -35.08 -6.11
N LEU A 627 16.13 -34.63 -6.36
CA LEU A 627 15.42 -34.78 -7.63
C LEU A 627 15.38 -33.42 -8.32
N GLN A 628 16.16 -33.27 -9.40
CA GLN A 628 16.36 -32.01 -10.11
C GLN A 628 15.92 -32.11 -11.57
N ASN A 629 15.70 -30.97 -12.21
CA ASN A 629 15.44 -30.84 -13.65
C ASN A 629 14.36 -31.81 -14.21
N PRO A 630 13.16 -31.84 -13.62
CA PRO A 630 12.08 -32.67 -14.13
C PRO A 630 11.55 -32.13 -15.45
N GLU A 631 11.45 -33.00 -16.45
CA GLU A 631 10.94 -32.68 -17.77
C GLU A 631 10.00 -33.78 -18.23
N LEU A 632 8.95 -33.39 -18.95
CA LEU A 632 7.98 -34.32 -19.52
C LEU A 632 8.03 -34.24 -21.04
N SER A 633 8.16 -35.38 -21.70
CA SER A 633 7.90 -35.53 -23.14
C SER A 633 6.94 -36.69 -23.38
N TYR A 634 6.37 -36.79 -24.57
CA TYR A 634 5.35 -37.80 -24.88
C TYR A 634 5.34 -38.13 -26.37
N ASP A 635 4.87 -39.33 -26.70
CA ASP A 635 4.49 -39.72 -28.07
C ASP A 635 2.98 -40.04 -28.13
N GLU A 636 2.53 -40.84 -29.11
CA GLU A 636 1.12 -41.20 -29.25
C GLU A 636 0.61 -42.14 -28.14
N ASP A 637 1.49 -42.96 -27.57
CA ASP A 637 1.12 -44.06 -26.66
C ASP A 637 1.83 -44.00 -25.30
N LYS A 638 2.87 -43.16 -25.16
CA LYS A 638 3.74 -43.15 -23.99
C LYS A 638 4.06 -41.74 -23.51
N THR A 639 4.31 -41.65 -22.21
CA THR A 639 4.81 -40.43 -21.55
C THR A 639 6.18 -40.72 -20.95
N TYR A 640 7.12 -39.82 -21.14
CA TYR A 640 8.50 -39.93 -20.68
C TYR A 640 8.77 -38.83 -19.65
N LEU A 641 9.04 -39.23 -18.41
CA LEU A 641 9.50 -38.35 -17.34
C LEU A 641 11.03 -38.41 -17.27
N ARG A 642 11.69 -37.29 -17.50
CA ARG A 642 13.14 -37.14 -17.32
C ARG A 642 13.42 -36.41 -16.02
N ILE A 643 14.36 -36.89 -15.22
CA ILE A 643 14.77 -36.28 -13.95
C ILE A 643 16.27 -36.48 -13.74
N SER A 644 16.93 -35.54 -13.08
CA SER A 644 18.31 -35.65 -12.63
C SER A 644 18.35 -36.06 -11.17
N LEU A 645 19.03 -37.16 -10.86
CA LEU A 645 19.23 -37.62 -9.50
C LEU A 645 20.60 -37.18 -8.99
N ILE A 646 20.61 -36.42 -7.89
CA ILE A 646 21.81 -35.92 -7.25
C ILE A 646 22.22 -36.85 -6.11
N ASP A 647 23.46 -37.33 -6.13
CA ASP A 647 24.07 -38.10 -5.05
C ASP A 647 24.17 -37.24 -3.76
N PRO A 648 24.23 -37.85 -2.55
CA PRO A 648 24.53 -37.13 -1.31
C PRO A 648 25.82 -36.28 -1.42
N SER A 649 25.89 -35.17 -0.66
CA SER A 649 26.93 -34.13 -0.78
C SER A 649 28.34 -34.67 -1.10
N PRO A 650 29.02 -34.17 -2.16
CA PRO A 650 30.36 -34.62 -2.56
C PRO A 650 31.44 -34.20 -1.56
N GLN A 651 31.14 -33.28 -0.64
CA GLN A 651 32.06 -32.81 0.40
C GLN A 651 31.49 -33.08 1.80
N PRO A 652 31.72 -34.29 2.36
CA PRO A 652 31.36 -34.68 3.72
C PRO A 652 31.69 -33.66 4.81
N ILE A 653 32.79 -32.93 4.65
CA ILE A 653 33.21 -31.91 5.61
C ILE A 653 32.23 -30.74 5.74
N GLY A 654 31.46 -30.42 4.68
CA GLY A 654 30.46 -29.36 4.68
C GLY A 654 29.26 -29.60 5.60
N LEU A 655 29.16 -30.79 6.21
CA LEU A 655 28.15 -31.12 7.22
C LEU A 655 28.56 -30.75 8.65
N PHE A 656 29.77 -30.23 8.84
CA PHE A 656 30.34 -29.99 10.16
C PHE A 656 30.77 -28.54 10.32
N THR A 657 30.37 -27.95 11.44
CA THR A 657 30.89 -26.64 11.86
C THR A 657 32.28 -26.83 12.45
N VAL A 658 33.25 -26.08 11.93
CA VAL A 658 34.63 -26.12 12.41
C VAL A 658 34.81 -25.17 13.59
N LYS A 659 35.43 -25.69 14.65
CA LYS A 659 35.92 -24.96 15.81
C LYS A 659 37.45 -25.00 15.74
N PRO A 660 38.09 -23.94 15.22
CA PRO A 660 39.53 -23.93 14.99
C PRO A 660 40.29 -24.00 16.31
N ASN A 661 41.46 -24.63 16.29
CA ASN A 661 42.40 -24.73 17.41
C ASN A 661 41.80 -25.37 18.68
N LEU A 662 40.85 -26.30 18.52
CA LEU A 662 40.18 -26.99 19.62
C LEU A 662 40.25 -28.50 19.43
N LYS A 663 40.42 -29.21 20.54
CA LYS A 663 40.28 -30.67 20.64
C LYS A 663 39.40 -31.05 21.83
N PRO A 664 38.77 -32.23 21.83
CA PRO A 664 38.06 -32.73 23.01
C PRO A 664 39.00 -32.96 24.18
N ASN A 665 38.48 -32.81 25.41
CA ASN A 665 39.22 -33.05 26.64
C ASN A 665 39.84 -34.46 26.65
N PRO A 666 41.10 -34.66 27.12
CA PRO A 666 41.74 -35.98 27.21
C PRO A 666 40.91 -37.08 27.88
N ASN A 667 39.98 -36.72 28.75
CA ASN A 667 39.10 -37.66 29.44
C ASN A 667 37.97 -38.22 28.54
N GLN A 668 37.67 -37.59 27.40
CA GLN A 668 36.74 -38.09 26.41
C GLN A 668 37.47 -38.97 25.40
N LYS A 669 37.24 -40.29 25.48
CA LYS A 669 37.85 -41.25 24.56
C LYS A 669 37.13 -41.21 23.20
N PRO A 670 37.86 -41.12 22.08
CA PRO A 670 37.26 -41.28 20.77
C PRO A 670 36.77 -42.71 20.60
N GLU A 671 35.64 -42.86 19.92
CA GLU A 671 35.07 -44.15 19.55
C GLU A 671 35.93 -44.84 18.48
N THR A 672 36.53 -44.05 17.59
CA THR A 672 37.47 -44.55 16.58
C THR A 672 38.57 -43.53 16.34
N GLN A 673 39.81 -44.00 16.21
CA GLN A 673 40.96 -43.18 15.84
C GLN A 673 41.57 -43.70 14.54
N LEU A 674 41.57 -42.86 13.51
CA LEU A 674 41.99 -43.19 12.14
C LEU A 674 43.23 -42.37 11.76
N LYS A 675 44.18 -42.99 11.05
CA LYS A 675 45.27 -42.27 10.37
C LYS A 675 44.81 -41.94 8.96
N ILE A 676 44.51 -40.68 8.68
CA ILE A 676 43.94 -40.24 7.41
C ILE A 676 44.50 -38.88 7.02
N GLN A 677 44.53 -38.59 5.71
CA GLN A 677 45.34 -37.49 5.19
C GLN A 677 44.60 -36.16 5.13
N THR A 678 43.26 -36.21 5.16
CA THR A 678 42.43 -35.02 5.00
C THR A 678 41.29 -35.00 6.02
N PRO A 679 40.84 -33.81 6.45
CA PRO A 679 39.66 -33.69 7.30
C PRO A 679 38.38 -34.15 6.58
N ASN A 680 38.34 -34.14 5.24
CA ASN A 680 37.20 -34.64 4.47
C ASN A 680 37.06 -36.18 4.53
N GLU A 681 38.17 -36.92 4.57
CA GLU A 681 38.17 -38.36 4.88
C GLU A 681 37.67 -38.64 6.30
N CYS A 682 38.00 -37.76 7.25
CA CYS A 682 37.54 -37.85 8.64
C CYS A 682 36.03 -37.67 8.73
N ALA A 683 35.51 -36.64 8.06
CA ALA A 683 34.08 -36.40 7.94
C ALA A 683 33.36 -37.59 7.27
N SER A 684 33.93 -38.15 6.20
CA SER A 684 33.37 -39.34 5.51
C SER A 684 33.26 -40.54 6.44
N SER A 685 34.30 -40.78 7.23
CA SER A 685 34.33 -41.87 8.22
C SER A 685 33.30 -41.61 9.30
N CYS A 686 33.17 -40.35 9.73
CA CYS A 686 32.19 -39.98 10.73
C CYS A 686 30.73 -40.18 10.27
N ILE A 687 30.42 -39.83 9.02
CA ILE A 687 29.08 -40.05 8.47
C ILE A 687 28.76 -41.55 8.42
N LYS A 688 29.73 -42.39 8.00
CA LYS A 688 29.55 -43.85 7.94
C LYS A 688 29.29 -44.48 9.32
N SER A 689 29.92 -43.98 10.38
CA SER A 689 29.73 -44.48 11.75
C SER A 689 28.62 -43.76 12.51
N ASN A 690 27.89 -42.84 11.88
CA ASN A 690 26.82 -42.05 12.50
C ASN A 690 27.24 -41.25 13.76
N CYS A 691 28.48 -40.77 13.85
CA CYS A 691 28.93 -39.93 14.97
C CYS A 691 28.37 -38.52 14.92
N LYS A 692 28.51 -37.79 16.04
CA LYS A 692 28.11 -36.39 16.19
C LYS A 692 29.27 -35.40 16.06
N ALA A 693 30.52 -35.83 16.26
CA ALA A 693 31.69 -34.97 16.10
C ALA A 693 32.96 -35.74 15.69
N PHE A 694 33.94 -35.03 15.14
CA PHE A 694 35.30 -35.53 14.97
C PHE A 694 36.35 -34.43 15.21
N ALA A 695 37.55 -34.81 15.63
CA ALA A 695 38.70 -33.91 15.69
C ALA A 695 39.75 -34.37 14.67
N TYR A 696 40.32 -33.42 13.92
CA TYR A 696 41.39 -33.68 12.97
C TYR A 696 42.64 -32.88 13.34
N CYS A 697 43.74 -33.59 13.60
CA CYS A 697 45.03 -33.00 13.95
C CYS A 697 45.97 -33.05 12.74
N LYS A 698 46.31 -31.88 12.19
CA LYS A 698 46.98 -31.76 10.89
C LYS A 698 48.42 -32.30 10.91
N GLY A 699 49.19 -31.95 11.93
CA GLY A 699 50.58 -32.35 12.11
C GLY A 699 50.74 -33.85 12.32
N LYS A 700 49.76 -34.49 12.98
CA LYS A 700 49.77 -35.94 13.22
C LYS A 700 49.00 -36.75 12.15
N LYS A 701 48.22 -36.11 11.27
CA LYS A 701 47.29 -36.77 10.33
C LYS A 701 46.38 -37.78 11.02
N VAL A 702 45.89 -37.40 12.20
CA VAL A 702 45.04 -38.23 13.05
C VAL A 702 43.64 -37.66 13.08
N CYS A 703 42.68 -38.55 12.86
CA CYS A 703 41.25 -38.30 12.99
C CYS A 703 40.72 -39.06 14.20
N GLN A 704 39.99 -38.36 15.05
CA GLN A 704 39.34 -38.91 16.23
C GLN A 704 37.84 -38.69 16.09
N VAL A 705 37.06 -39.76 16.18
CA VAL A 705 35.63 -39.76 15.91
C VAL A 705 34.86 -39.98 17.22
N PHE A 706 33.78 -39.22 17.44
CA PHE A 706 33.02 -39.19 18.69
C PHE A 706 31.52 -39.38 18.46
N SER A 707 30.92 -40.38 19.12
CA SER A 707 29.48 -40.64 19.09
C SER A 707 28.64 -39.48 19.62
N GLU A 708 29.20 -38.68 20.53
CA GLU A 708 28.57 -37.48 21.10
C GLU A 708 29.38 -36.20 20.86
N SER A 709 28.69 -35.06 20.84
CA SER A 709 29.35 -33.76 20.81
C SER A 709 30.11 -33.54 22.13
N PRO A 710 31.40 -33.22 22.08
CA PRO A 710 32.22 -32.97 23.28
C PRO A 710 31.60 -31.91 24.20
N SER A 711 31.43 -32.23 25.49
CA SER A 711 30.88 -31.33 26.51
C SER A 711 31.92 -30.36 27.07
N SER A 712 33.22 -30.68 26.94
CA SER A 712 34.34 -29.80 27.29
C SER A 712 35.45 -29.89 26.24
N ASN A 713 36.00 -28.74 25.86
CA ASN A 713 37.05 -28.62 24.85
C ASN A 713 38.32 -28.07 25.48
N GLN A 714 39.47 -28.39 24.90
CA GLN A 714 40.77 -27.83 25.24
C GLN A 714 41.38 -27.17 24.00
N ASP A 715 42.07 -26.04 24.20
CA ASP A 715 42.85 -25.41 23.15
C ASP A 715 43.94 -26.35 22.63
N SER A 716 44.18 -26.26 21.33
CA SER A 716 45.11 -27.13 20.62
C SER A 716 45.65 -26.45 19.37
N ASP A 717 46.95 -26.23 19.32
CA ASP A 717 47.59 -25.57 18.17
C ASP A 717 47.63 -26.42 16.89
N ASP A 718 47.34 -27.73 16.99
CA ASP A 718 47.46 -28.69 15.87
C ASP A 718 46.11 -29.29 15.40
N CYS A 719 45.04 -29.11 16.17
CA CYS A 719 43.79 -29.84 15.97
C CYS A 719 42.60 -28.89 15.81
N ASN A 720 41.71 -29.25 14.91
CA ASN A 720 40.41 -28.60 14.77
C ASN A 720 39.31 -29.59 15.15
N LEU A 721 38.30 -29.09 15.87
CA LEU A 721 37.12 -29.86 16.24
C LEU A 721 35.99 -29.56 15.26
N TYR A 722 35.33 -30.60 14.78
CA TYR A 722 34.25 -30.55 13.82
C TYR A 722 33.00 -31.17 14.45
N THR A 723 31.95 -30.39 14.60
CA THR A 723 30.69 -30.82 15.22
C THR A 723 29.56 -30.78 14.21
N LYS A 724 28.73 -31.83 14.15
CA LYS A 724 27.49 -31.80 13.37
C LYS A 724 26.51 -30.80 13.94
N THR A 725 25.79 -30.11 13.07
CA THR A 725 24.85 -29.04 13.44
C THR A 725 23.55 -29.57 14.09
N LYS A 726 23.23 -30.89 13.99
CA LYS A 726 22.20 -31.64 14.78
C LYS A 726 22.15 -33.14 14.43
N GLU A 727 21.31 -33.92 15.12
CA GLU A 727 20.98 -35.33 14.81
C GLU A 727 20.23 -35.46 13.47
N GLN A 728 20.98 -35.57 12.38
CA GLN A 728 20.41 -35.82 11.06
C GLN A 728 20.00 -37.29 10.91
N LYS A 729 18.75 -37.55 10.50
CA LYS A 729 18.38 -38.84 9.90
C LYS A 729 18.92 -38.86 8.47
N SER A 730 20.21 -39.14 8.32
CA SER A 730 20.86 -39.26 7.02
C SER A 730 20.38 -40.52 6.31
N ASN A 731 19.24 -40.46 5.61
CA ASN A 731 18.95 -41.40 4.53
C ASN A 731 19.84 -41.04 3.34
N SER A 732 21.12 -41.39 3.42
CA SER A 732 22.10 -41.20 2.34
C SER A 732 22.03 -42.38 1.36
N LEU A 733 20.90 -42.52 0.66
CA LEU A 733 20.81 -43.45 -0.45
C LEU A 733 21.63 -42.90 -1.62
N SER A 734 22.57 -43.70 -2.14
CA SER A 734 23.30 -43.36 -3.37
C SER A 734 22.37 -43.44 -4.58
N SER A 735 22.65 -42.69 -5.63
CA SER A 735 21.91 -42.74 -6.90
C SER A 735 21.77 -44.15 -7.44
N LYS A 736 22.82 -44.99 -7.30
CA LYS A 736 22.79 -46.40 -7.70
C LYS A 736 21.79 -47.25 -6.91
N GLN A 737 21.61 -46.96 -5.62
CA GLN A 737 20.64 -47.67 -4.79
C GLN A 737 19.22 -47.30 -5.21
N VAL A 738 18.96 -46.00 -5.35
CA VAL A 738 17.68 -45.44 -5.80
C VAL A 738 17.26 -46.02 -7.14
N ILE A 739 18.18 -46.09 -8.11
CA ILE A 739 17.91 -46.64 -9.43
C ILE A 739 17.51 -48.12 -9.34
N ARG A 740 18.21 -48.93 -8.52
CA ARG A 740 17.84 -50.34 -8.32
C ARG A 740 16.45 -50.48 -7.70
N ASP A 741 16.14 -49.65 -6.71
CA ASP A 741 14.86 -49.70 -6.00
C ASP A 741 13.69 -49.27 -6.91
N LEU A 742 13.90 -48.24 -7.72
CA LEU A 742 12.92 -47.79 -8.73
C LEU A 742 12.74 -48.81 -9.86
N ASP A 743 13.83 -49.41 -10.36
CA ASP A 743 13.77 -50.42 -11.42
C ASP A 743 12.97 -51.66 -10.96
N SER A 744 13.19 -52.12 -9.73
CA SER A 744 12.41 -53.20 -9.11
C SER A 744 10.90 -52.91 -9.04
N LEU A 745 10.52 -51.68 -8.68
CA LEU A 745 9.11 -51.27 -8.66
C LEU A 745 8.48 -51.20 -10.05
N ILE A 746 9.23 -50.70 -11.03
CA ILE A 746 8.75 -50.56 -12.40
C ILE A 746 8.56 -51.96 -13.01
N GLN A 747 9.54 -52.87 -12.82
CA GLN A 747 9.45 -54.24 -13.30
C GLN A 747 8.34 -55.06 -12.63
N SER A 748 8.03 -54.78 -11.36
CA SER A 748 6.88 -55.39 -10.67
C SER A 748 5.52 -54.77 -11.04
N GLY A 749 5.49 -53.71 -11.84
CA GLY A 749 4.26 -53.03 -12.26
C GLY A 749 3.54 -52.27 -11.12
N THR A 750 4.24 -52.02 -10.02
CA THR A 750 3.69 -51.36 -8.81
C THR A 750 3.90 -49.85 -8.81
N PHE A 751 4.85 -49.34 -9.61
CA PHE A 751 5.03 -47.90 -9.80
C PHE A 751 3.87 -47.31 -10.62
N LYS A 752 2.86 -46.81 -9.89
CA LYS A 752 1.67 -46.15 -10.43
C LYS A 752 1.50 -44.77 -9.82
N ILE A 753 1.12 -43.79 -10.64
CA ILE A 753 0.81 -42.43 -10.22
C ILE A 753 -0.65 -42.12 -10.55
N SER A 754 -1.29 -41.35 -9.68
CA SER A 754 -2.63 -40.81 -9.92
C SER A 754 -2.72 -39.36 -9.48
N PHE A 755 -3.51 -38.58 -10.21
CA PHE A 755 -3.80 -37.18 -9.92
C PHE A 755 -5.12 -36.77 -10.57
N THR A 756 -5.73 -35.71 -10.04
CA THR A 756 -7.02 -35.20 -10.51
C THR A 756 -6.83 -33.83 -11.15
N VAL A 757 -7.37 -33.65 -12.35
CA VAL A 757 -7.49 -32.33 -13.00
C VAL A 757 -8.97 -31.98 -13.12
N ASP A 758 -9.69 -32.80 -13.91
CA ASP A 758 -11.14 -32.79 -14.04
C ASP A 758 -11.72 -34.17 -13.65
N THR A 759 -11.01 -35.23 -14.05
CA THR A 759 -11.25 -36.63 -13.63
C THR A 759 -9.95 -37.23 -13.10
N GLU A 760 -10.06 -38.26 -12.26
CA GLU A 760 -8.90 -39.00 -11.78
C GLU A 760 -8.24 -39.74 -12.96
N GLN A 761 -6.92 -39.54 -13.12
CA GLN A 761 -6.14 -40.19 -14.16
C GLN A 761 -5.09 -41.11 -13.54
N HIS A 762 -4.81 -42.25 -14.18
CA HIS A 762 -3.85 -43.23 -13.70
C HIS A 762 -2.79 -43.54 -14.76
N PHE A 763 -1.52 -43.48 -14.38
CA PHE A 763 -0.40 -43.85 -15.23
C PHE A 763 0.45 -44.92 -14.55
N THR A 764 0.86 -45.93 -15.32
CA THR A 764 1.73 -47.02 -14.85
C THR A 764 3.06 -46.92 -15.57
N ALA A 765 4.16 -46.91 -14.81
CA ALA A 765 5.50 -46.95 -15.39
C ALA A 765 5.81 -48.34 -15.95
N VAL A 766 6.49 -48.39 -17.09
CA VAL A 766 6.76 -49.62 -17.86
C VAL A 766 8.25 -49.90 -18.05
N SER A 767 9.10 -48.87 -18.04
CA SER A 767 10.55 -49.03 -18.19
C SER A 767 11.30 -47.80 -17.68
N MET A 768 12.58 -47.98 -17.36
CA MET A 768 13.49 -46.90 -16.97
C MET A 768 14.83 -47.02 -17.69
N LEU A 769 15.42 -45.88 -18.04
CA LEU A 769 16.79 -45.76 -18.54
C LEU A 769 17.59 -44.86 -17.58
N SER A 770 18.85 -45.21 -17.32
CA SER A 770 19.80 -44.37 -16.56
C SER A 770 20.98 -43.94 -17.44
N ASP A 771 21.72 -42.93 -16.98
CA ASP A 771 22.95 -42.42 -17.61
C ASP A 771 22.71 -41.92 -19.04
N ILE A 772 21.62 -41.17 -19.23
CA ILE A 772 21.26 -40.56 -20.51
C ILE A 772 22.12 -39.31 -20.71
N ASP A 773 22.74 -39.17 -21.87
CA ASP A 773 23.57 -38.02 -22.21
C ASP A 773 22.67 -36.81 -22.55
N ARG A 774 22.51 -35.90 -21.58
CA ARG A 774 21.81 -34.63 -21.77
C ARG A 774 22.78 -33.61 -22.38
N SER A 775 22.47 -33.12 -23.59
CA SER A 775 23.27 -32.05 -24.20
C SER A 775 23.28 -30.80 -23.30
N ASN A 776 24.47 -30.19 -23.12
CA ASN A 776 24.70 -29.04 -22.22
C ASN A 776 23.87 -27.76 -22.55
N SER A 777 23.05 -27.79 -23.60
CA SER A 777 22.20 -26.67 -24.03
C SER A 777 20.84 -26.73 -23.33
N ARG A 778 20.72 -26.05 -22.18
CA ARG A 778 19.46 -25.77 -21.46
C ARG A 778 18.50 -24.94 -22.35
N SER A 779 17.86 -25.53 -23.35
CA SER A 779 16.89 -24.81 -24.16
C SER A 779 15.66 -25.65 -24.47
N VAL A 780 14.51 -25.00 -24.32
CA VAL A 780 13.17 -25.35 -24.85
C VAL A 780 13.22 -25.68 -26.37
N SER A 781 14.35 -25.41 -27.04
CA SER A 781 14.60 -25.72 -28.45
C SER A 781 14.54 -27.22 -28.77
N SER A 782 14.90 -28.11 -27.84
CA SER A 782 14.88 -29.57 -28.07
C SER A 782 13.48 -30.10 -28.40
N VAL A 783 12.49 -29.66 -27.63
CA VAL A 783 11.08 -30.01 -27.83
C VAL A 783 10.48 -29.29 -29.06
N GLN A 784 10.98 -28.10 -29.42
CA GLN A 784 10.53 -27.37 -30.61
C GLN A 784 11.04 -28.01 -31.91
N ASN A 785 12.27 -28.50 -31.90
CA ASN A 785 12.92 -29.11 -33.06
C ASN A 785 12.27 -30.44 -33.46
N MET A 786 11.72 -31.19 -32.49
CA MET A 786 10.91 -32.37 -32.77
C MET A 786 9.66 -32.07 -33.62
N LYS A 787 9.11 -30.84 -33.55
CA LYS A 787 7.97 -30.44 -34.40
C LYS A 787 8.33 -30.30 -35.88
N MET A 788 9.61 -30.17 -36.22
CA MET A 788 10.05 -30.16 -37.61
C MET A 788 10.11 -31.56 -38.21
N PHE A 789 9.80 -32.60 -37.43
CA PHE A 789 9.81 -33.98 -37.89
C PHE A 789 8.44 -34.63 -37.74
N THR A 790 8.12 -35.52 -38.66
CA THR A 790 6.93 -36.37 -38.65
C THR A 790 7.37 -37.82 -38.58
N LYS A 791 6.79 -38.59 -37.66
CA LYS A 791 7.02 -40.02 -37.55
C LYS A 791 6.41 -40.73 -38.75
N LEU A 792 7.18 -41.62 -39.40
CA LEU A 792 6.64 -42.50 -40.43
C LEU A 792 5.73 -43.57 -39.82
N SER A 793 4.63 -43.90 -40.51
CA SER A 793 3.72 -44.97 -40.10
C SER A 793 4.38 -46.36 -40.07
N LYS A 794 5.49 -46.53 -40.81
CA LYS A 794 6.29 -47.77 -40.83
C LYS A 794 7.47 -47.64 -39.86
N SER A 795 7.50 -48.45 -38.82
CA SER A 795 8.67 -48.61 -37.95
C SER A 795 9.80 -49.31 -38.70
N GLY A 796 11.03 -48.84 -38.51
CA GLY A 796 12.15 -49.27 -39.34
C GLY A 796 13.43 -48.48 -39.12
N THR A 797 14.40 -48.76 -39.98
CA THR A 797 15.68 -48.05 -40.08
C THR A 797 15.87 -47.55 -41.51
N LEU A 798 16.28 -46.28 -41.64
CA LEU A 798 16.81 -45.76 -42.90
C LEU A 798 18.28 -46.17 -43.07
N LYS A 799 18.77 -46.17 -44.30
CA LYS A 799 20.21 -46.26 -44.55
C LYS A 799 20.89 -45.02 -43.93
N SER A 800 21.63 -45.22 -42.84
CA SER A 800 22.35 -44.13 -42.18
C SER A 800 23.50 -43.67 -43.08
N SER A 801 23.47 -42.41 -43.48
CA SER A 801 24.57 -41.70 -44.15
C SER A 801 25.30 -40.75 -43.21
N GLY A 802 24.76 -40.53 -42.01
CA GLY A 802 25.25 -39.60 -41.01
C GLY A 802 25.83 -40.24 -39.74
N PRO A 803 26.25 -39.39 -38.78
CA PRO A 803 26.79 -39.83 -37.50
C PRO A 803 25.75 -40.55 -36.64
N PHE A 804 26.24 -41.46 -35.81
CA PHE A 804 25.48 -42.32 -34.92
C PHE A 804 25.74 -41.93 -33.45
N PHE A 805 24.66 -41.83 -32.67
CA PHE A 805 24.73 -41.43 -31.26
C PHE A 805 24.02 -42.47 -30.39
N LYS A 806 24.65 -42.84 -29.27
CA LYS A 806 24.07 -43.73 -28.24
C LYS A 806 23.69 -42.92 -27.02
N GLN A 807 22.74 -43.42 -26.25
CA GLN A 807 22.29 -42.84 -24.97
C GLN A 807 21.76 -41.41 -25.11
N VAL A 808 21.27 -41.03 -26.29
CA VAL A 808 20.64 -39.73 -26.51
C VAL A 808 19.13 -39.87 -26.48
N SER A 809 18.42 -38.80 -26.14
CA SER A 809 16.96 -38.77 -26.22
C SER A 809 16.46 -38.59 -27.67
N VAL A 810 15.18 -38.84 -27.91
CA VAL A 810 14.58 -38.62 -29.26
C VAL A 810 14.58 -37.14 -29.64
N ASP A 811 14.38 -36.24 -28.68
CA ASP A 811 14.39 -34.79 -28.90
C ASP A 811 15.83 -34.30 -29.18
N ASP A 812 16.81 -34.85 -28.46
CA ASP A 812 18.22 -34.58 -28.73
C ASP A 812 18.64 -35.14 -30.10
N CYS A 813 18.09 -36.28 -30.52
CA CYS A 813 18.30 -36.81 -31.86
C CYS A 813 17.74 -35.85 -32.95
N ALA A 814 16.56 -35.27 -32.73
CA ALA A 814 16.00 -34.24 -33.61
C ALA A 814 16.85 -32.96 -33.63
N ASN A 815 17.36 -32.52 -32.48
CA ASN A 815 18.30 -31.41 -32.38
C ASN A 815 19.61 -31.66 -33.13
N LEU A 816 20.17 -32.86 -32.95
CA LEU A 816 21.40 -33.29 -33.61
C LEU A 816 21.19 -33.38 -35.11
N CYS A 817 19.98 -33.72 -35.57
CA CYS A 817 19.62 -33.70 -36.99
C CYS A 817 19.57 -32.26 -37.53
N ILE A 818 18.81 -31.36 -36.90
CA ILE A 818 18.64 -29.96 -37.38
C ILE A 818 19.94 -29.15 -37.35
N ASN A 819 20.72 -29.29 -36.29
CA ASN A 819 21.92 -28.48 -36.08
C ASN A 819 23.18 -29.12 -36.64
N ASN A 820 23.07 -30.23 -37.37
CA ASN A 820 24.22 -30.88 -37.96
C ASN A 820 24.82 -30.01 -39.07
N LYS A 821 26.02 -29.47 -38.85
CA LYS A 821 26.72 -28.67 -39.87
C LYS A 821 27.44 -29.50 -40.93
N ILE A 822 27.53 -30.82 -40.73
CA ILE A 822 28.29 -31.75 -41.57
C ILE A 822 27.36 -32.52 -42.51
N LEU A 823 26.14 -32.80 -42.07
CA LEU A 823 25.12 -33.55 -42.79
C LEU A 823 23.85 -32.70 -42.93
N ASN A 824 23.35 -32.50 -44.15
CA ASN A 824 22.01 -31.96 -44.37
C ASN A 824 20.98 -33.03 -44.00
N CYS A 825 20.69 -33.13 -42.71
CA CYS A 825 19.87 -34.20 -42.17
C CYS A 825 18.40 -34.02 -42.60
N GLU A 826 17.89 -34.99 -43.37
CA GLU A 826 16.51 -35.01 -43.88
C GLU A 826 15.61 -35.97 -43.10
N ALA A 827 16.20 -36.91 -42.37
CA ALA A 827 15.49 -37.81 -41.48
C ALA A 827 16.43 -38.39 -40.43
N PHE A 828 15.87 -38.91 -39.34
CA PHE A 828 16.62 -39.72 -38.39
C PHE A 828 15.82 -40.96 -37.98
N THR A 829 16.55 -42.01 -37.60
CA THR A 829 15.98 -43.19 -36.96
C THR A 829 16.30 -43.16 -35.47
N TYR A 830 15.31 -43.38 -34.63
CA TYR A 830 15.48 -43.48 -33.19
C TYR A 830 14.96 -44.80 -32.63
N CYS A 831 15.81 -45.51 -31.90
CA CYS A 831 15.48 -46.79 -31.27
C CYS A 831 15.32 -46.61 -29.75
N TYR A 832 14.07 -46.58 -29.30
CA TYR A 832 13.69 -46.20 -27.92
C TYR A 832 14.27 -47.13 -26.84
N LEU A 833 14.35 -48.43 -27.11
CA LEU A 833 14.87 -49.42 -26.15
C LEU A 833 16.39 -49.32 -25.95
N ARG A 834 17.11 -48.68 -26.87
CA ARG A 834 18.58 -48.60 -26.85
C ARG A 834 19.10 -47.16 -26.76
N GLY A 835 18.22 -46.17 -26.73
CA GLY A 835 18.59 -44.75 -26.81
C GLY A 835 19.50 -44.44 -28.01
N SER A 836 19.29 -45.13 -29.14
CA SER A 836 20.19 -45.08 -30.29
C SER A 836 19.60 -44.19 -31.39
N CYS A 837 20.37 -43.23 -31.87
CA CYS A 837 20.01 -42.22 -32.86
C CYS A 837 20.89 -42.35 -34.10
N PHE A 838 20.26 -42.43 -35.27
CA PHE A 838 20.92 -42.54 -36.57
C PHE A 838 20.45 -41.40 -37.46
N LEU A 839 21.34 -40.49 -37.85
CA LEU A 839 21.01 -39.39 -38.77
C LEU A 839 21.13 -39.84 -40.23
N SER A 840 20.29 -39.27 -41.10
CA SER A 840 20.26 -39.56 -42.54
C SER A 840 20.02 -38.27 -43.34
N ASP A 841 20.77 -38.09 -44.42
CA ASP A 841 20.53 -37.07 -45.46
C ASP A 841 19.49 -37.51 -46.51
N ILE A 842 18.92 -38.71 -46.36
CA ILE A 842 17.94 -39.26 -47.29
C ILE A 842 16.55 -39.10 -46.71
N HIS A 843 15.67 -38.41 -47.45
CA HIS A 843 14.27 -38.33 -47.09
C HIS A 843 13.58 -39.67 -47.39
N PRO A 844 12.66 -40.19 -46.54
CA PRO A 844 12.06 -41.52 -46.72
C PRO A 844 11.23 -41.69 -48.00
N ASN A 845 10.82 -40.59 -48.63
CA ASN A 845 10.16 -40.61 -49.94
C ASN A 845 11.14 -40.97 -51.08
N ASP A 846 12.45 -40.86 -50.84
CA ASP A 846 13.49 -41.04 -51.86
C ASP A 846 14.15 -42.44 -51.79
N THR A 847 13.78 -43.31 -50.84
CA THR A 847 14.41 -44.64 -50.64
C THR A 847 13.51 -45.65 -49.92
N ASN A 848 13.76 -46.95 -50.11
CA ASN A 848 13.05 -48.03 -49.41
C ASN A 848 13.44 -48.13 -47.92
N VAL A 849 12.42 -48.15 -47.04
CA VAL A 849 12.55 -48.35 -45.59
C VAL A 849 12.76 -49.83 -45.24
N GLN A 850 13.76 -50.14 -44.41
CA GLN A 850 13.93 -51.49 -43.84
C GLN A 850 13.16 -51.60 -42.52
N ALA A 851 12.28 -52.60 -42.39
CA ALA A 851 11.51 -52.80 -41.17
C ALA A 851 12.41 -53.35 -40.04
N THR A 852 12.34 -52.72 -38.87
CA THR A 852 13.14 -53.04 -37.68
C THR A 852 12.28 -52.76 -36.44
N ASP A 853 12.03 -53.78 -35.63
CA ASP A 853 11.22 -53.64 -34.41
C ASP A 853 11.91 -52.75 -33.35
N GLY A 854 11.13 -51.87 -32.74
CA GLY A 854 11.60 -50.98 -31.66
C GLY A 854 12.32 -49.70 -32.11
N CYS A 855 12.37 -49.42 -33.41
CA CYS A 855 12.93 -48.21 -34.00
C CYS A 855 11.88 -47.45 -34.83
N ASN A 856 11.83 -46.13 -34.66
CA ASN A 856 10.94 -45.26 -35.43
C ASN A 856 11.76 -44.33 -36.32
N ILE A 857 11.25 -44.08 -37.52
CA ILE A 857 11.83 -43.13 -38.47
C ILE A 857 11.07 -41.82 -38.34
N PHE A 858 11.83 -40.73 -38.24
CA PHE A 858 11.34 -39.36 -38.17
C PHE A 858 11.87 -38.62 -39.38
N GLN A 859 10.96 -38.21 -40.27
CA GLN A 859 11.30 -37.47 -41.49
C GLN A 859 11.06 -35.98 -41.27
N ARG A 860 11.86 -35.13 -41.88
CA ARG A 860 11.64 -33.70 -41.83
C ARG A 860 10.32 -33.35 -42.53
N ASN A 861 9.56 -32.42 -41.97
CA ASN A 861 8.30 -31.93 -42.52
C ASN A 861 8.45 -30.44 -42.81
N TYR A 862 8.51 -30.10 -44.08
CA TYR A 862 8.77 -28.74 -44.55
C TYR A 862 7.51 -27.88 -44.52
N VAL A 863 6.31 -28.47 -44.55
CA VAL A 863 5.04 -27.71 -44.41
C VAL A 863 4.98 -26.98 -43.07
N ASN A 864 5.59 -27.53 -42.02
CA ASN A 864 5.61 -26.91 -40.69
C ASN A 864 6.40 -25.57 -40.65
N MET A 865 7.13 -25.23 -41.71
CA MET A 865 7.77 -23.93 -41.88
C MET A 865 6.82 -22.85 -42.45
N PHE A 866 5.61 -23.24 -42.84
CA PHE A 866 4.60 -22.39 -43.47
C PHE A 866 3.29 -22.41 -42.69
N ASP A 867 2.56 -21.29 -42.77
CA ASP A 867 1.22 -21.11 -42.25
C ASP A 867 0.22 -21.42 -43.36
N GLN A 868 -0.60 -22.45 -43.16
CA GLN A 868 -1.68 -22.77 -44.08
C GLN A 868 -2.86 -21.80 -43.88
N ILE A 869 -3.34 -21.24 -44.99
CA ILE A 869 -4.56 -20.45 -45.10
C ILE A 869 -5.52 -21.27 -45.99
N PRO A 870 -6.44 -22.03 -45.37
CA PRO A 870 -7.30 -22.95 -46.09
C PRO A 870 -8.19 -22.22 -47.09
N GLY A 871 -8.32 -22.78 -48.30
CA GLY A 871 -9.24 -22.28 -49.32
C GLY A 871 -8.93 -20.87 -49.82
N LYS A 872 -7.65 -20.46 -49.84
CA LYS A 872 -7.21 -19.15 -50.33
C LYS A 872 -6.12 -19.29 -51.39
N THR A 873 -6.06 -18.33 -52.32
CA THR A 873 -4.99 -18.16 -53.34
C THR A 873 -4.78 -16.66 -53.64
N PHE A 874 -3.65 -16.32 -54.25
CA PHE A 874 -3.40 -15.03 -54.86
C PHE A 874 -4.02 -14.93 -56.26
N PRO A 875 -4.53 -13.76 -56.68
CA PRO A 875 -4.79 -13.47 -58.08
C PRO A 875 -3.48 -13.53 -58.85
N MET A 876 -3.45 -14.33 -59.92
CA MET A 876 -2.27 -14.52 -60.79
C MET A 876 -1.83 -13.21 -61.49
N LYS A 877 -1.11 -12.35 -60.77
CA LYS A 877 -0.31 -11.24 -61.33
C LYS A 877 1.02 -11.17 -60.59
N GLY A 878 2.11 -11.61 -61.22
CA GLY A 878 3.49 -11.54 -60.69
C GLY A 878 4.22 -12.89 -60.71
N ASP A 879 5.50 -12.90 -60.28
CA ASP A 879 6.45 -14.04 -60.32
C ASP A 879 5.91 -15.28 -59.61
N VAL A 880 5.31 -16.20 -60.39
CA VAL A 880 4.79 -17.48 -59.92
C VAL A 880 5.48 -18.60 -60.69
N LEU A 881 6.10 -19.55 -60.00
CA LEU A 881 6.74 -20.73 -60.59
C LEU A 881 5.88 -21.98 -60.33
N PRO A 882 5.23 -22.56 -61.35
CA PRO A 882 4.50 -23.81 -61.19
C PRO A 882 5.46 -25.00 -61.07
N VAL A 883 5.19 -25.89 -60.13
CA VAL A 883 5.90 -27.14 -59.84
C VAL A 883 4.87 -28.26 -59.73
N ILE A 884 5.23 -29.46 -60.20
CA ILE A 884 4.42 -30.66 -59.94
C ILE A 884 4.84 -31.20 -58.58
N ALA A 885 3.90 -31.31 -57.64
CA ALA A 885 4.17 -31.81 -56.30
C ALA A 885 3.08 -32.79 -55.89
N GLN A 886 3.47 -33.96 -55.39
CA GLN A 886 2.52 -35.00 -54.94
C GLN A 886 1.90 -34.68 -53.56
N SER A 887 2.46 -33.69 -52.86
CA SER A 887 1.95 -33.24 -51.58
C SER A 887 2.34 -31.79 -51.32
N ALA A 888 1.64 -31.15 -50.37
CA ALA A 888 2.01 -29.83 -49.88
C ALA A 888 3.43 -29.80 -49.28
N ASP A 889 3.91 -30.93 -48.75
CA ASP A 889 5.26 -31.06 -48.19
C ASP A 889 6.35 -31.05 -49.28
N VAL A 890 6.11 -31.74 -50.40
CA VAL A 890 6.98 -31.67 -51.58
C VAL A 890 6.98 -30.26 -52.19
N CYS A 891 5.82 -29.59 -52.16
CA CYS A 891 5.68 -28.20 -52.60
C CYS A 891 6.45 -27.23 -51.67
N ALA A 892 6.33 -27.39 -50.35
CA ALA A 892 7.09 -26.64 -49.35
C ALA A 892 8.60 -26.86 -49.49
N LYS A 893 9.05 -28.10 -49.65
CA LYS A 893 10.44 -28.44 -49.96
C LYS A 893 10.92 -27.73 -51.23
N SER A 894 10.10 -27.70 -52.27
CA SER A 894 10.44 -27.03 -53.54
C SER A 894 10.55 -25.51 -53.39
N CYS A 895 9.73 -24.89 -52.54
CA CYS A 895 9.84 -23.48 -52.16
C CYS A 895 11.17 -23.19 -51.46
N LEU A 896 11.66 -24.12 -50.62
CA LEU A 896 12.91 -23.98 -49.88
C LEU A 896 14.17 -24.32 -50.70
N ASP A 897 14.10 -25.34 -51.56
CA ASP A 897 15.26 -25.89 -52.29
C ASP A 897 15.48 -25.31 -53.69
N LYS A 898 14.41 -24.94 -54.43
CA LYS A 898 14.50 -24.72 -55.89
C LYS A 898 13.77 -23.51 -56.50
N GLY A 899 13.02 -22.71 -55.76
CA GLY A 899 12.22 -21.62 -56.37
C GLY A 899 12.53 -20.24 -55.82
N LEU A 900 13.22 -19.38 -56.60
CA LEU A 900 13.61 -18.00 -56.28
C LEU A 900 14.47 -17.86 -54.99
N LYS A 901 15.46 -16.97 -54.96
CA LYS A 901 16.18 -16.61 -53.71
C LYS A 901 15.26 -15.91 -52.66
N SER A 902 13.95 -16.08 -52.77
CA SER A 902 12.92 -15.18 -52.26
C SER A 902 11.55 -15.85 -52.09
N CYS A 903 11.38 -17.18 -52.21
CA CYS A 903 10.04 -17.80 -52.03
C CYS A 903 9.53 -17.56 -50.60
N GLN A 904 8.42 -16.83 -50.50
CA GLN A 904 7.76 -16.45 -49.24
C GLN A 904 6.41 -17.13 -49.08
N SER A 905 5.90 -17.78 -50.13
CA SER A 905 4.64 -18.53 -50.10
C SER A 905 4.53 -19.51 -51.25
N PHE A 906 3.63 -20.48 -51.12
CA PHE A 906 3.22 -21.36 -52.20
C PHE A 906 1.73 -21.70 -52.09
N GLU A 907 1.12 -22.05 -53.19
CA GLU A 907 -0.23 -22.61 -53.22
C GLU A 907 -0.14 -24.08 -53.61
N TYR A 908 -0.92 -24.92 -52.94
CA TYR A 908 -1.03 -26.33 -53.29
C TYR A 908 -2.49 -26.70 -53.52
N CYS A 909 -2.76 -27.31 -54.68
CA CYS A 909 -4.07 -27.77 -55.10
C CYS A 909 -4.10 -29.31 -55.08
N PRO A 910 -4.58 -29.97 -54.00
CA PRO A 910 -4.48 -31.42 -53.85
C PRO A 910 -5.12 -32.21 -54.98
N ALA A 911 -6.29 -31.76 -55.48
CA ALA A 911 -7.02 -32.45 -56.53
C ALA A 911 -6.31 -32.44 -57.90
N LYS A 912 -5.35 -31.54 -58.10
CA LYS A 912 -4.62 -31.38 -59.37
C LYS A 912 -3.13 -31.68 -59.23
N GLU A 913 -2.63 -31.93 -58.01
CA GLU A 913 -1.20 -32.06 -57.69
C GLU A 913 -0.34 -30.89 -58.21
N VAL A 914 -0.96 -29.70 -58.29
CA VAL A 914 -0.31 -28.47 -58.76
C VAL A 914 0.18 -27.67 -57.57
N CYS A 915 1.45 -27.30 -57.61
CA CYS A 915 2.12 -26.41 -56.68
C CYS A 915 2.51 -25.12 -57.41
N THR A 916 2.22 -23.95 -56.84
CA THR A 916 2.64 -22.66 -57.39
C THR A 916 3.42 -21.89 -56.35
N LEU A 917 4.70 -21.65 -56.61
CA LEU A 917 5.61 -20.94 -55.70
C LEU A 917 5.54 -19.42 -55.96
N SER A 918 5.58 -18.59 -54.92
CA SER A 918 5.61 -17.15 -55.03
C SER A 918 6.62 -16.50 -54.08
N SER A 919 7.19 -15.37 -54.51
CA SER A 919 8.08 -14.54 -53.69
C SER A 919 7.36 -13.59 -52.73
N ARG A 920 6.03 -13.55 -52.76
CA ARG A 920 5.22 -12.63 -51.93
C ARG A 920 4.83 -13.27 -50.61
N HIS A 921 4.93 -12.53 -49.52
CA HIS A 921 4.34 -12.94 -48.26
C HIS A 921 2.87 -12.49 -48.21
N VAL A 922 1.99 -13.18 -47.45
CA VAL A 922 0.57 -12.79 -47.33
C VAL A 922 0.39 -11.34 -46.83
N MET A 923 1.37 -10.83 -46.09
CA MET A 923 1.36 -9.47 -45.53
C MET A 923 1.70 -8.40 -46.56
N ASP A 924 2.37 -8.77 -47.66
CA ASP A 924 2.74 -7.85 -48.74
C ASP A 924 1.60 -7.66 -49.75
N VAL A 925 0.50 -8.39 -49.54
CA VAL A 925 -0.64 -8.45 -50.46
C VAL A 925 -1.87 -7.85 -49.77
N PRO A 926 -2.51 -6.81 -50.37
CA PRO A 926 -3.75 -6.26 -49.84
C PRO A 926 -4.79 -7.36 -49.61
N SER A 927 -5.58 -7.27 -48.54
CA SER A 927 -6.58 -8.29 -48.21
C SER A 927 -7.63 -8.51 -49.31
N THR A 928 -7.83 -7.50 -50.17
CA THR A 928 -8.69 -7.55 -51.36
C THR A 928 -8.16 -8.48 -52.45
N ASP A 929 -6.85 -8.75 -52.44
CA ASP A 929 -6.13 -9.56 -53.41
C ASP A 929 -5.85 -10.97 -52.86
N ILE A 930 -6.66 -11.46 -51.91
CA ILE A 930 -6.63 -12.85 -51.44
C ILE A 930 -7.99 -13.47 -51.76
N ILE A 931 -8.02 -14.33 -52.77
CA ILE A 931 -9.25 -14.90 -53.32
C ILE A 931 -9.58 -16.20 -52.60
N THR A 932 -10.87 -16.43 -52.34
CA THR A 932 -11.36 -17.70 -51.79
C THR A 932 -11.52 -18.75 -52.90
N THR A 933 -11.04 -19.97 -52.65
CA THR A 933 -11.16 -21.12 -53.55
C THR A 933 -11.51 -22.37 -52.75
N GLU A 934 -12.21 -23.31 -53.37
CA GLU A 934 -12.52 -24.60 -52.77
C GLU A 934 -11.46 -25.68 -53.07
N THR A 935 -10.53 -25.40 -54.00
CA THR A 935 -9.65 -26.43 -54.59
C THR A 935 -8.19 -26.35 -54.17
N CYS A 936 -7.76 -25.24 -53.57
CA CYS A 936 -6.36 -24.98 -53.25
C CYS A 936 -6.20 -24.32 -51.89
N ASN A 937 -5.03 -24.50 -51.29
CA ASN A 937 -4.66 -23.85 -50.04
C ASN A 937 -3.40 -23.02 -50.26
N LEU A 938 -3.37 -21.83 -49.68
CA LEU A 938 -2.20 -20.95 -49.65
C LEU A 938 -1.37 -21.27 -48.41
N TYR A 939 -0.06 -21.36 -48.57
CA TYR A 939 0.91 -21.59 -47.52
C TYR A 939 1.92 -20.44 -47.57
N THR A 940 2.02 -19.64 -46.52
CA THR A 940 2.96 -18.51 -46.44
C THR A 940 4.02 -18.79 -45.40
N VAL A 941 5.26 -18.33 -45.57
CA VAL A 941 6.34 -18.57 -44.61
C VAL A 941 5.89 -18.12 -43.22
N SER A 942 6.11 -18.96 -42.21
CA SER A 942 5.66 -18.63 -40.87
C SER A 942 6.46 -17.44 -40.30
N PRO A 943 5.84 -16.49 -39.58
CA PRO A 943 6.55 -15.33 -39.00
C PRO A 943 7.79 -15.71 -38.17
N LEU A 944 7.78 -16.88 -37.54
CA LEU A 944 8.90 -17.39 -36.74
C LEU A 944 10.16 -17.70 -37.55
N GLN A 945 10.05 -17.96 -38.85
CA GLN A 945 11.19 -18.27 -39.72
C GLN A 945 12.07 -17.04 -39.99
N HIS A 946 11.54 -15.82 -39.77
CA HIS A 946 12.31 -14.59 -39.89
C HIS A 946 13.16 -14.28 -38.66
N PHE A 947 13.19 -15.17 -37.67
CA PHE A 947 13.91 -14.96 -36.42
C PHE A 947 14.82 -16.15 -36.10
N VAL A 948 16.02 -15.85 -35.63
CA VAL A 948 16.95 -16.84 -35.07
C VAL A 948 16.88 -16.78 -33.55
N HIS A 949 16.77 -17.95 -32.95
CA HIS A 949 16.90 -18.08 -31.50
C HIS A 949 18.35 -17.74 -31.09
N SER A 950 18.50 -16.72 -30.26
CA SER A 950 19.81 -16.28 -29.78
C SER A 950 20.27 -17.11 -28.59
N THR A 951 21.48 -17.65 -28.66
CA THR A 951 22.12 -18.40 -27.56
C THR A 951 22.91 -17.51 -26.61
N THR A 952 23.09 -16.23 -26.93
CA THR A 952 23.73 -15.27 -26.01
C THR A 952 22.76 -14.93 -24.90
N LYS A 953 23.10 -15.29 -23.65
CA LYS A 953 22.46 -14.71 -22.46
C LYS A 953 22.59 -13.19 -22.55
N MET A 954 21.49 -12.50 -22.86
CA MET A 954 21.46 -11.06 -22.70
C MET A 954 21.31 -10.73 -21.21
N GLU A 955 22.26 -9.96 -20.69
CA GLU A 955 22.27 -9.47 -19.30
C GLU A 955 21.20 -8.41 -19.02
N LYS A 956 20.42 -7.97 -20.02
CA LYS A 956 19.41 -6.92 -19.81
C LYS A 956 18.32 -6.94 -20.88
N LEU A 957 17.08 -7.16 -20.46
CA LEU A 957 15.90 -7.16 -21.32
C LEU A 957 15.26 -5.75 -21.29
N ASN A 958 15.64 -4.89 -22.24
CA ASN A 958 14.94 -3.63 -22.48
C ASN A 958 13.87 -3.88 -23.55
N SER A 959 12.63 -4.14 -23.11
CA SER A 959 11.48 -4.26 -23.99
C SER A 959 10.77 -2.92 -24.13
N ASN A 960 10.55 -2.47 -25.37
CA ASN A 960 9.80 -1.27 -25.68
C ASN A 960 8.28 -1.49 -25.55
N LEU A 961 7.84 -2.75 -25.71
CA LEU A 961 6.44 -3.15 -25.64
C LEU A 961 6.34 -4.53 -24.96
N LEU A 962 5.45 -4.65 -23.97
CA LEU A 962 5.16 -5.88 -23.25
C LEU A 962 3.71 -6.29 -23.51
N VAL A 963 3.53 -7.51 -24.02
CA VAL A 963 2.21 -8.07 -24.36
C VAL A 963 2.01 -9.39 -23.62
N LYS A 964 0.92 -9.52 -22.84
CA LYS A 964 0.58 -10.73 -22.07
C LYS A 964 -0.43 -11.60 -22.83
N ASN A 965 -0.57 -12.86 -22.42
CA ASN A 965 -1.52 -13.84 -22.97
C ASN A 965 -1.40 -14.04 -24.48
N ILE A 966 -0.18 -14.03 -24.98
CA ILE A 966 0.11 -14.15 -26.41
C ILE A 966 0.88 -15.43 -26.69
N SER A 967 0.70 -16.02 -27.89
CA SER A 967 1.51 -17.17 -28.30
C SER A 967 2.85 -16.71 -28.88
N LEU A 968 3.87 -17.58 -28.84
CA LEU A 968 5.18 -17.34 -29.46
C LEU A 968 5.06 -16.83 -30.91
N LYS A 969 4.17 -17.46 -31.67
CA LYS A 969 3.93 -17.14 -33.08
C LYS A 969 3.23 -15.78 -33.26
N ALA A 970 2.28 -15.47 -32.39
CA ALA A 970 1.61 -14.16 -32.39
C ALA A 970 2.57 -13.04 -31.94
N CYS A 971 3.51 -13.34 -31.05
CA CYS A 971 4.58 -12.42 -30.64
C CYS A 971 5.54 -12.10 -31.81
N ALA A 972 5.98 -13.12 -32.55
CA ALA A 972 6.76 -12.93 -33.77
C ALA A 972 6.00 -12.14 -34.83
N LYS A 973 4.70 -12.43 -35.00
CA LYS A 973 3.81 -11.71 -35.91
C LYS A 973 3.69 -10.23 -35.53
N LEU A 974 3.44 -9.90 -34.27
CA LEU A 974 3.40 -8.51 -33.79
C LEU A 974 4.71 -7.75 -34.06
N CYS A 975 5.86 -8.39 -33.81
CA CYS A 975 7.16 -7.80 -34.12
C CYS A 975 7.36 -7.56 -35.63
N MET A 976 6.70 -8.32 -36.50
CA MET A 976 6.75 -8.10 -37.95
C MET A 976 5.76 -7.05 -38.45
N GLU A 977 4.58 -6.93 -37.83
CA GLU A 977 3.46 -6.09 -38.28
C GLU A 977 3.57 -4.61 -37.91
N ASP A 978 4.34 -4.25 -36.88
CA ASP A 978 4.41 -2.88 -36.39
C ASP A 978 5.43 -2.03 -37.17
N GLU A 979 4.97 -1.32 -38.21
CA GLU A 979 5.78 -0.41 -39.02
C GLU A 979 6.28 0.82 -38.23
N GLY A 980 5.68 1.15 -37.07
CA GLY A 980 6.02 2.34 -36.29
C GLY A 980 7.21 2.17 -35.34
N PHE A 981 7.51 0.94 -34.90
CA PHE A 981 8.47 0.66 -33.82
C PHE A 981 9.84 0.14 -34.27
N GLY A 982 9.98 -0.33 -35.51
CA GLY A 982 11.24 -0.85 -36.05
C GLY A 982 11.78 -2.03 -35.22
N CYS A 983 10.96 -3.07 -35.00
CA CYS A 983 11.32 -4.23 -34.19
C CYS A 983 12.55 -4.97 -34.74
N ILE A 984 13.57 -5.16 -33.89
CA ILE A 984 14.82 -5.87 -34.21
C ILE A 984 14.92 -7.24 -33.52
N SER A 985 14.22 -7.43 -32.40
CA SER A 985 14.18 -8.70 -31.67
C SER A 985 12.98 -8.76 -30.73
N PHE A 986 12.63 -9.96 -30.28
CA PHE A 986 11.65 -10.17 -29.22
C PHE A 986 12.09 -11.30 -28.27
N SER A 987 11.60 -11.29 -27.03
CA SER A 987 11.72 -12.41 -26.10
C SER A 987 10.35 -12.93 -25.74
N TYR A 988 10.18 -14.25 -25.78
CA TYR A 988 8.93 -14.91 -25.45
C TYR A 988 9.09 -15.82 -24.24
N CYS A 989 8.22 -15.65 -23.25
CA CYS A 989 8.22 -16.40 -22.01
C CYS A 989 7.11 -17.47 -22.07
N PRO A 990 7.42 -18.74 -22.40
CA PRO A 990 6.41 -19.77 -22.65
C PRO A 990 5.55 -20.13 -21.44
N VAL A 991 6.09 -19.97 -20.22
CA VAL A 991 5.36 -20.28 -18.97
C VAL A 991 4.29 -19.23 -18.67
N THR A 992 4.59 -17.95 -18.91
CA THR A 992 3.71 -16.82 -18.58
C THR A 992 2.95 -16.28 -19.79
N SER A 993 3.22 -16.78 -21.00
CA SER A 993 2.68 -16.27 -22.27
C SER A 993 2.92 -14.78 -22.46
N ILE A 994 4.08 -14.28 -22.01
CA ILE A 994 4.50 -12.88 -22.12
C ILE A 994 5.46 -12.71 -23.29
N CYS A 995 5.24 -11.66 -24.08
CA CYS A 995 6.06 -11.23 -25.19
C CYS A 995 6.68 -9.87 -24.90
N HIS A 996 8.00 -9.79 -25.02
CA HIS A 996 8.80 -8.59 -24.89
C HIS A 996 9.34 -8.22 -26.26
N ILE A 997 8.96 -7.06 -26.81
CA ILE A 997 9.37 -6.62 -28.14
C ILE A 997 10.39 -5.49 -28.00
N THR A 998 11.49 -5.54 -28.77
CA THR A 998 12.59 -4.56 -28.73
C THR A 998 12.76 -3.92 -30.13
N GLY A 999 12.77 -2.58 -30.17
CA GLY A 999 12.85 -1.77 -31.41
C GLY A 999 14.07 -0.84 -31.47
N ALA A 1000 14.34 -0.27 -32.66
CA ALA A 1000 15.58 0.44 -32.99
C ALA A 1000 15.76 1.86 -32.39
N ASN A 1001 14.71 2.49 -31.85
CA ASN A 1001 14.76 3.89 -31.38
C ASN A 1001 14.85 4.01 -29.85
N GLN A 1002 16.05 4.10 -29.26
CA GLN A 1002 16.24 4.75 -27.95
C GLN A 1002 17.58 5.51 -27.86
N LYS A 1003 17.48 6.79 -27.46
CA LYS A 1003 18.48 7.47 -26.63
C LYS A 1003 18.37 6.89 -25.22
N THR A 1004 19.52 6.57 -24.65
CA THR A 1004 19.76 6.00 -23.31
C THR A 1004 18.86 6.53 -22.19
N ILE A 1005 18.08 5.64 -21.59
CA ILE A 1005 17.53 5.77 -20.24
C ILE A 1005 17.99 4.54 -19.44
N ASN A 1006 18.69 4.78 -18.33
CA ASN A 1006 19.13 3.76 -17.38
C ASN A 1006 17.96 3.34 -16.50
N ILE A 1007 17.44 2.13 -16.70
CA ILE A 1007 16.55 1.43 -15.75
C ILE A 1007 17.07 -0.01 -15.59
N GLU A 1008 17.05 -0.50 -14.35
CA GLU A 1008 17.65 -1.74 -13.85
C GLU A 1008 16.79 -2.99 -14.11
N THR A 1009 17.46 -4.13 -13.92
CA THR A 1009 17.31 -5.43 -14.58
C THR A 1009 16.22 -6.35 -14.00
N ASN A 1010 15.39 -6.93 -14.87
CA ASN A 1010 14.62 -8.15 -14.59
C ASN A 1010 15.04 -9.26 -15.55
N ILE A 1011 15.80 -10.25 -15.05
CA ILE A 1011 16.10 -11.47 -15.78
C ILE A 1011 14.98 -12.46 -15.48
N VAL A 1012 13.98 -12.54 -16.35
CA VAL A 1012 13.06 -13.68 -16.37
C VAL A 1012 13.83 -14.87 -16.96
N ALA A 1013 14.45 -15.66 -16.09
CA ALA A 1013 15.02 -16.95 -16.44
C ALA A 1013 13.88 -17.88 -16.90
N ASN A 1014 13.70 -17.98 -18.22
CA ASN A 1014 12.91 -18.97 -19.00
C ASN A 1014 12.32 -18.36 -20.29
N CYS A 1015 12.61 -17.11 -20.63
CA CYS A 1015 12.21 -16.55 -21.91
C CYS A 1015 13.21 -16.92 -23.01
N SER A 1016 12.71 -17.35 -24.16
CA SER A 1016 13.51 -17.57 -25.37
C SER A 1016 13.64 -16.25 -26.12
N HIS A 1017 14.87 -15.87 -26.47
CA HIS A 1017 15.15 -14.64 -27.22
C HIS A 1017 15.29 -14.93 -28.72
N TYR A 1018 14.66 -14.11 -29.53
CA TYR A 1018 14.55 -14.27 -30.99
C TYR A 1018 14.98 -12.97 -31.66
N ILE A 1019 16.03 -13.06 -32.49
CA ILE A 1019 16.60 -11.92 -33.22
C ILE A 1019 16.15 -12.00 -34.67
N ARG A 1020 15.68 -10.89 -35.24
CA ARG A 1020 15.22 -10.84 -36.62
C ARG A 1020 16.41 -11.01 -37.57
N LEU A 1021 16.29 -11.92 -38.54
CA LEU A 1021 17.31 -12.21 -39.55
C LEU A 1021 17.52 -11.03 -40.52
N ASP A 1022 16.41 -10.41 -40.93
CA ASP A 1022 16.38 -9.21 -41.78
C ASP A 1022 15.79 -8.05 -40.98
N PRO A 1023 16.56 -7.39 -40.10
CA PRO A 1023 16.08 -6.22 -39.40
C PRO A 1023 15.70 -5.15 -40.43
N PRO A 1024 14.58 -4.40 -40.23
CA PRO A 1024 14.30 -3.25 -41.07
C PRO A 1024 15.54 -2.36 -41.05
N THR A 1025 16.03 -1.99 -42.23
CA THR A 1025 17.17 -1.05 -42.31
C THR A 1025 16.79 0.14 -41.44
N PRO A 1026 17.64 0.59 -40.50
CA PRO A 1026 17.38 1.85 -39.83
C PRO A 1026 17.14 2.84 -40.97
N VAL A 1027 16.02 3.56 -40.90
CA VAL A 1027 15.78 4.69 -41.80
C VAL A 1027 16.84 5.72 -41.42
N ALA A 1028 18.08 5.49 -41.88
CA ALA A 1028 18.97 6.56 -42.22
C ALA A 1028 18.18 7.33 -43.26
N SER A 1029 17.81 8.56 -42.88
CA SER A 1029 17.21 9.56 -43.75
C SER A 1029 18.00 9.60 -45.06
N LYS A 1030 17.64 8.76 -46.03
CA LYS A 1030 18.19 8.81 -47.37
C LYS A 1030 17.50 9.97 -48.04
N THR A 1031 18.18 11.10 -47.98
CA THR A 1031 18.33 12.02 -49.09
C THR A 1031 18.45 11.21 -50.39
N VAL A 1032 17.32 10.99 -51.07
CA VAL A 1032 17.31 10.67 -52.50
C VAL A 1032 17.18 11.99 -53.23
N GLU A 1033 18.32 12.52 -53.65
CA GLU A 1033 18.37 13.52 -54.70
C GLU A 1033 17.91 12.89 -56.02
N LYS A 1034 16.83 13.41 -56.61
CA LYS A 1034 16.72 13.54 -58.06
C LYS A 1034 16.23 14.95 -58.40
N SER A 1035 17.21 15.74 -58.84
CA SER A 1035 17.17 16.60 -60.02
C SER A 1035 15.94 17.50 -60.24
N GLY A 1036 16.18 18.82 -60.14
CA GLY A 1036 15.59 19.78 -61.09
C GLY A 1036 14.45 20.67 -60.62
N ASN A 1037 14.64 21.47 -59.55
CA ASN A 1037 14.47 22.94 -59.58
C ASN A 1037 14.64 23.52 -58.17
N LYS A 1038 15.87 23.92 -57.83
CA LYS A 1038 16.13 24.78 -56.67
C LYS A 1038 15.81 26.22 -57.06
N GLY A 1039 14.71 26.73 -56.54
CA GLY A 1039 14.41 28.16 -56.54
C GLY A 1039 12.93 28.43 -56.39
N LYS A 1040 12.43 28.49 -55.14
CA LYS A 1040 11.41 29.46 -54.67
C LYS A 1040 10.74 29.18 -53.31
N LEU A 1041 11.03 28.09 -52.58
CA LEU A 1041 10.22 27.74 -51.38
C LEU A 1041 10.91 27.78 -50.00
N VAL A 1042 12.20 28.13 -49.89
CA VAL A 1042 12.83 28.43 -48.59
C VAL A 1042 12.72 29.92 -48.21
N ALA A 1043 12.32 30.79 -49.16
CA ALA A 1043 12.08 32.20 -48.89
C ALA A 1043 10.74 32.50 -48.19
N LEU A 1044 9.77 31.58 -48.18
CA LEU A 1044 8.46 31.82 -47.56
C LEU A 1044 8.45 31.59 -46.03
N GLY A 1045 9.10 30.55 -45.52
CA GLY A 1045 9.01 30.19 -44.09
C GLY A 1045 9.80 31.12 -43.15
N ILE A 1046 10.99 31.54 -43.58
CA ILE A 1046 11.79 32.52 -42.81
C ILE A 1046 11.19 33.93 -42.96
N GLY A 1047 10.59 34.24 -44.11
CA GLY A 1047 9.84 35.48 -44.34
C GLY A 1047 8.62 35.61 -43.44
N THR A 1048 7.82 34.55 -43.27
CA THR A 1048 6.63 34.58 -42.39
C THR A 1048 6.97 34.70 -40.91
N PHE A 1049 8.08 34.10 -40.47
CA PHE A 1049 8.51 34.21 -39.07
C PHE A 1049 9.06 35.61 -38.76
N ILE A 1050 9.84 36.20 -39.66
CA ILE A 1050 10.35 37.57 -39.48
C ILE A 1050 9.22 38.61 -39.60
N LEU A 1051 8.26 38.40 -40.52
CA LEU A 1051 7.08 39.27 -40.64
C LEU A 1051 6.16 39.17 -39.42
N GLY A 1052 6.00 37.97 -38.85
CA GLY A 1052 5.26 37.74 -37.61
C GLY A 1052 5.89 38.43 -36.39
N CYS A 1053 7.22 38.35 -36.27
CA CYS A 1053 7.95 39.06 -35.21
C CYS A 1053 7.90 40.59 -35.37
N LEU A 1054 7.98 41.10 -36.60
CA LEU A 1054 7.85 42.53 -36.88
C LEU A 1054 6.43 43.06 -36.61
N LEU A 1055 5.39 42.30 -36.99
CA LEU A 1055 4.00 42.65 -36.69
C LEU A 1055 3.72 42.61 -35.18
N GLY A 1056 4.28 41.62 -34.45
CA GLY A 1056 4.19 41.55 -33.00
C GLY A 1056 4.81 42.77 -32.31
N LEU A 1057 6.00 43.19 -32.75
CA LEU A 1057 6.67 44.38 -32.21
C LEU A 1057 5.95 45.69 -32.55
N ILE A 1058 5.36 45.81 -33.75
CA ILE A 1058 4.52 46.96 -34.13
C ILE A 1058 3.24 47.00 -33.30
N THR A 1059 2.63 45.85 -33.00
CA THR A 1059 1.43 45.77 -32.17
C THR A 1059 1.71 46.19 -30.73
N ILE A 1060 2.84 45.74 -30.17
CA ILE A 1060 3.30 46.16 -28.84
C ILE A 1060 3.60 47.67 -28.83
N PHE A 1061 4.23 48.21 -29.88
CA PHE A 1061 4.51 49.64 -29.99
C PHE A 1061 3.23 50.49 -30.15
N LEU A 1062 2.21 50.00 -30.85
CA LEU A 1062 0.91 50.68 -30.99
C LEU A 1062 0.08 50.61 -29.69
N ILE A 1063 0.16 49.51 -28.94
CA ILE A 1063 -0.46 49.39 -27.60
C ILE A 1063 0.24 50.33 -26.61
N HIS A 1064 1.58 50.45 -26.67
CA HIS A 1064 2.32 51.40 -25.82
C HIS A 1064 2.05 52.86 -26.20
N LYS A 1065 1.86 53.16 -27.49
CA LYS A 1065 1.56 54.53 -27.98
C LYS A 1065 0.13 54.97 -27.65
N ASN A 1066 -0.83 54.04 -27.58
CA ASN A 1066 -2.22 54.35 -27.21
C ASN A 1066 -2.49 54.31 -25.69
N ALA A 1067 -1.56 53.80 -24.88
CA ALA A 1067 -1.66 53.80 -23.41
C ALA A 1067 -1.21 55.12 -22.75
N CYS A 1068 -0.75 56.14 -23.51
CA CYS A 1068 -0.25 57.41 -22.97
C CYS A 1068 -1.14 58.64 -23.24
N THR A 1069 -2.43 58.47 -23.56
CA THR A 1069 -3.37 59.60 -23.62
C THR A 1069 -4.70 59.27 -22.94
N MET A 1070 -4.67 59.14 -21.62
CA MET A 1070 -5.82 59.45 -20.76
C MET A 1070 -5.27 60.30 -19.61
N LYS A 1071 -5.44 61.62 -19.77
CA LYS A 1071 -5.38 62.61 -18.69
C LYS A 1071 -6.64 62.41 -17.84
N ASP A 1072 -6.48 62.09 -16.56
CA ASP A 1072 -6.84 62.99 -15.44
C ASP A 1072 -6.71 62.24 -14.10
N ASP A 1073 -5.93 62.84 -13.20
CA ASP A 1073 -5.81 62.57 -11.76
C ASP A 1073 -7.17 62.86 -11.06
N PRO A 1074 -7.50 62.30 -9.88
CA PRO A 1074 -6.67 62.45 -8.68
C PRO A 1074 -6.64 61.23 -7.73
N MET A 1075 -5.48 60.92 -7.16
CA MET A 1075 -5.26 60.91 -5.70
C MET A 1075 -3.81 60.55 -5.39
N LYS A 1076 -3.02 61.58 -5.07
CA LYS A 1076 -1.68 61.46 -4.49
C LYS A 1076 -1.79 61.12 -3.00
N VAL A 1077 -1.09 60.09 -2.57
CA VAL A 1077 -0.71 59.90 -1.16
C VAL A 1077 0.82 60.00 -1.09
N ASN A 1078 1.31 61.09 -0.49
CA ASN A 1078 2.71 61.24 -0.10
C ASN A 1078 2.90 60.67 1.31
N PHE A 1079 3.90 59.81 1.48
CA PHE A 1079 4.38 59.41 2.81
C PHE A 1079 5.43 60.42 3.29
N TYR A 1080 5.19 61.01 4.47
CA TYR A 1080 6.23 61.67 5.24
C TYR A 1080 6.69 60.74 6.37
N LYS A 1081 8.01 60.56 6.45
CA LYS A 1081 8.70 60.03 7.63
C LYS A 1081 9.07 61.21 8.53
N LEU A 1082 8.77 61.14 9.82
CA LEU A 1082 9.43 61.98 10.81
C LEU A 1082 9.57 61.24 12.14
N ASP A 1083 10.84 61.16 12.56
CA ASP A 1083 11.35 60.66 13.82
C ASP A 1083 11.00 61.61 14.99
N LYS A 1084 10.95 61.03 16.20
CA LYS A 1084 10.96 61.62 17.56
C LYS A 1084 9.75 62.45 18.02
N MET A 1085 8.97 61.87 18.94
CA MET A 1085 9.01 62.19 20.38
C MET A 1085 8.61 60.96 21.19
#